data_AF-A0A7Y4NZV1-F1
#
_entry.id   AF-A0A7Y4NZV1-F1
#
_cell.length_a   1.000
_cell.length_b   1.000
_cell.length_c   1.000
_cell.angle_alpha   90.00
_cell.angle_beta   90.00
_cell.angle_gamma   90.00
#
_symmetry.space_group_name_H-M   'P 1'
#
loop_
_entity.id
_entity.type
_entity.pdbx_description
1 polymer ?
#
loop_
_entity_poly.entity_id
_entity_poly.type
_entity_poly.pdbx_seq_one_letter_code
_entity_poly.pdbx_strand_id
1 'polypeptide(L)'
;MGDISRHRDIFLFTRQTVPVAVLDNAKLTADDLTYLELGNYLTDVSQFRDPVTYIFAKQRIWREFVIPKVQDKTQLLRGLSALGAGAALAASQYLKTLTSGTAADVIEGSGAGLAAIGGILAVLPSDTYADLSGADNWIDALLGTPIERTPGAARDDLKHYGHLGEFFRLFIEGTTHLLFAQDVPKRLDGAWGSLAPIPAHRVEELYGDFFTQYYPHEHTDQPPYVWDASKRPANKLYQPSRRQANLADGEVGVMNAVDAHYVTYLAEGLAEIEDEWWELKREDRAGRQRLLVRAGKLLHGVEDWFFHSNVVELLELRGYRPAQVDGESDEAFLQRFVNDIAKRRPEFVAAQPDELIRLKRKLFRRLRYPAYDAGDKTQSAGVLSRTRMSTPGLRHAYPAFPSAQDTAHTLLHALENLEHKLTGEPGGVPPWAEDTLAQYNLQALGPLAGPIAAAAATPKLRESIPLVLTLLSADERQRLAANVAPEHWPLQPGATPPKRTIEATELDLQLERHAAALEPRLQRDGRTESNYDHFVRFLADSGRLNDKGRAALLAAFAIDRKAEQLPTEAPGAGGFLMQFAVADLQKLLNEGTAKSAALDQNAGSVFGAESDNGAFSEIVGSHSLMSKDTLTSVPFFDDARVLASVASSAVCTILLEQVAVPKTDRRLAWDEVLHHFIRFPPANGGWERRALAMFAPAQQIPRFRDLPELARLVERSLRPAPEQQKPSQSKRADLEERYRRLEGALSKYRYP
;
A
#
# COMPACT_ATOMS: atom_id res chain seq x y z
N MET A 1 9.44 4.14 -1.71
CA MET A 1 8.18 3.88 -1.01
C MET A 1 8.41 4.31 0.45
N GLY A 2 7.60 5.22 0.99
CA GLY A 2 7.91 5.95 2.23
C GLY A 2 8.02 5.07 3.47
N ASP A 3 7.08 4.12 3.58
CA ASP A 3 6.96 3.18 4.70
C ASP A 3 8.25 2.38 4.94
N ILE A 4 8.77 1.79 3.86
CA ILE A 4 10.05 1.05 3.83
C ILE A 4 11.20 1.80 4.47
N SER A 5 11.28 3.12 4.25
CA SER A 5 12.40 3.89 4.81
C SER A 5 12.26 4.13 6.31
N ARG A 6 11.06 4.05 6.87
CA ARG A 6 10.82 4.20 8.32
C ARG A 6 11.08 2.94 9.08
N HIS A 7 10.60 1.80 8.60
CA HIS A 7 10.97 0.51 9.16
C HIS A 7 12.49 0.35 9.17
N ARG A 8 13.18 0.77 8.09
CA ARG A 8 14.63 0.87 8.07
C ARG A 8 15.21 1.81 9.13
N ASP A 9 14.65 3.01 9.33
CA ASP A 9 15.16 3.95 10.34
C ASP A 9 15.00 3.38 11.77
N ILE A 10 13.89 2.69 12.04
CA ILE A 10 13.62 1.97 13.29
C ILE A 10 14.60 0.80 13.45
N PHE A 11 14.81 0.03 12.39
CA PHE A 11 15.81 -1.02 12.37
C PHE A 11 17.21 -0.48 12.71
N LEU A 12 17.62 0.65 12.11
CA LEU A 12 18.92 1.25 12.39
C LEU A 12 19.05 1.64 13.86
N PHE A 13 17.98 2.16 14.47
CA PHE A 13 17.93 2.41 15.90
C PHE A 13 18.02 1.11 16.72
N THR A 14 17.28 0.07 16.33
CA THR A 14 17.32 -1.25 16.96
C THR A 14 18.73 -1.84 16.93
N ARG A 15 19.37 -1.88 15.76
CA ARG A 15 20.75 -2.34 15.56
C ARG A 15 21.74 -1.60 16.46
N GLN A 16 21.57 -0.29 16.66
CA GLN A 16 22.44 0.52 17.53
C GLN A 16 22.16 0.33 19.03
N THR A 17 20.99 -0.18 19.38
CA THR A 17 20.52 -0.29 20.77
C THR A 17 20.76 -1.67 21.36
N VAL A 18 20.71 -2.73 20.55
CA VAL A 18 21.01 -4.09 21.00
C VAL A 18 22.48 -4.17 21.48
N PRO A 19 22.74 -4.54 22.75
CA PRO A 19 24.11 -4.65 23.25
C PRO A 19 24.91 -5.75 22.56
N VAL A 20 26.20 -5.51 22.32
CA VAL A 20 27.13 -6.50 21.73
C VAL A 20 27.14 -7.81 22.51
N ALA A 21 27.12 -7.74 23.84
CA ALA A 21 27.08 -8.93 24.69
C ALA A 21 25.82 -9.79 24.46
N VAL A 22 24.67 -9.17 24.15
CA VAL A 22 23.44 -9.91 23.84
C VAL A 22 23.58 -10.64 22.51
N LEU A 23 24.15 -9.98 21.49
CA LEU A 23 24.44 -10.61 20.20
C LEU A 23 25.43 -11.77 20.31
N ASP A 24 26.53 -11.57 21.06
CA ASP A 24 27.55 -12.60 21.26
C ASP A 24 26.99 -13.85 21.94
N ASN A 25 26.07 -13.66 22.89
CA ASN A 25 25.38 -14.75 23.56
C ASN A 25 24.43 -15.48 22.62
N ALA A 26 23.69 -14.74 21.78
CA ALA A 26 22.84 -15.30 20.72
C ALA A 26 23.61 -15.87 19.51
N LYS A 27 24.95 -15.79 19.50
CA LYS A 27 25.85 -16.21 18.41
C LYS A 27 25.62 -15.45 17.10
N LEU A 28 25.47 -14.14 17.25
CA LEU A 28 25.28 -13.18 16.16
C LEU A 28 26.33 -12.08 16.23
N THR A 29 26.51 -11.36 15.12
CA THR A 29 27.17 -10.05 15.08
C THR A 29 26.15 -8.95 14.78
N ALA A 30 26.55 -7.69 14.92
CA ALA A 30 25.69 -6.55 14.52
C ALA A 30 25.31 -6.60 13.02
N ASP A 31 26.17 -7.20 12.19
CA ASP A 31 25.93 -7.37 10.75
C ASP A 31 24.84 -8.40 10.46
N ASP A 32 24.70 -9.43 11.31
CA ASP A 32 23.60 -10.41 11.18
C ASP A 32 22.23 -9.76 11.38
N LEU A 33 22.15 -8.59 12.04
CA LEU A 33 20.88 -7.90 12.19
C LEU A 33 20.34 -7.38 10.85
N THR A 34 21.14 -7.23 9.78
CA THR A 34 20.59 -6.88 8.45
C THR A 34 19.54 -7.89 7.97
N TYR A 35 19.60 -9.15 8.41
CA TYR A 35 18.58 -10.15 8.07
C TYR A 35 17.21 -9.83 8.71
N LEU A 36 17.20 -9.13 9.86
CA LEU A 36 15.97 -8.60 10.46
C LEU A 36 15.36 -7.51 9.57
N GLU A 37 16.19 -6.59 9.06
CA GLU A 37 15.74 -5.56 8.10
C GLU A 37 15.24 -6.15 6.79
N LEU A 38 15.87 -7.21 6.29
CA LEU A 38 15.37 -7.93 5.12
C LEU A 38 13.95 -8.45 5.37
N GLY A 39 13.66 -8.99 6.56
CA GLY A 39 12.32 -9.40 6.95
C GLY A 39 11.30 -8.26 6.93
N ASN A 40 11.64 -7.12 7.54
CA ASN A 40 10.82 -5.90 7.51
C ASN A 40 10.54 -5.45 6.06
N TYR A 41 11.60 -5.29 5.26
CA TYR A 41 11.52 -4.89 3.86
C TYR A 41 10.62 -5.82 3.03
N LEU A 42 10.75 -7.15 3.22
CA LEU A 42 9.94 -8.13 2.49
C LEU A 42 8.46 -8.09 2.87
N THR A 43 8.13 -7.78 4.13
CA THR A 43 6.74 -7.56 4.54
C THR A 43 6.19 -6.31 3.89
N ASP A 44 6.89 -5.18 3.98
CA ASP A 44 6.53 -3.91 3.34
C ASP A 44 6.17 -4.06 1.85
N VAL A 45 7.01 -4.76 1.09
CA VAL A 45 6.83 -4.91 -0.37
C VAL A 45 5.87 -6.04 -0.74
N SER A 46 5.40 -6.85 0.22
CA SER A 46 4.43 -7.93 -0.03
C SER A 46 3.07 -7.40 -0.49
N GLN A 47 2.72 -6.15 -0.14
CA GLN A 47 1.50 -5.45 -0.58
C GLN A 47 1.33 -5.37 -2.11
N PHE A 48 2.43 -5.44 -2.87
CA PHE A 48 2.36 -5.51 -4.33
C PHE A 48 1.89 -6.86 -4.86
N ARG A 49 1.76 -7.88 -4.00
CA ARG A 49 1.17 -9.20 -4.29
C ARG A 49 -0.04 -9.46 -3.39
N ASP A 50 -0.99 -8.52 -3.34
CA ASP A 50 -2.27 -8.73 -2.66
C ASP A 50 -3.36 -9.22 -3.64
N PRO A 51 -3.76 -10.51 -3.60
CA PRO A 51 -4.76 -11.06 -4.49
C PRO A 51 -6.17 -10.49 -4.24
N VAL A 52 -6.49 -10.08 -3.01
CA VAL A 52 -7.80 -9.48 -2.68
C VAL A 52 -7.88 -8.06 -3.25
N THR A 53 -6.81 -7.28 -3.10
CA THR A 53 -6.64 -6.00 -3.78
C THR A 53 -6.74 -6.14 -5.30
N TYR A 54 -6.14 -7.17 -5.89
CA TYR A 54 -6.25 -7.39 -7.33
C TYR A 54 -7.70 -7.68 -7.73
N ILE A 55 -8.44 -8.49 -6.97
CA ILE A 55 -9.87 -8.72 -7.23
C ILE A 55 -10.67 -7.41 -7.18
N PHE A 56 -10.36 -6.50 -6.24
CA PHE A 56 -10.95 -5.17 -6.21
C PHE A 56 -10.58 -4.31 -7.42
N ALA A 57 -9.31 -4.33 -7.81
CA ALA A 57 -8.83 -3.60 -8.99
C ALA A 57 -9.57 -4.08 -10.24
N LYS A 58 -9.73 -5.38 -10.43
CA LYS A 58 -10.55 -5.95 -11.51
C LYS A 58 -12.00 -5.44 -11.50
N GLN A 59 -12.63 -5.30 -10.33
CA GLN A 59 -14.03 -4.82 -10.21
C GLN A 59 -14.13 -3.38 -10.68
N ARG A 60 -13.14 -2.59 -10.28
CA ARG A 60 -13.00 -1.20 -10.69
C ARG A 60 -12.72 -1.07 -12.18
N ILE A 61 -11.81 -1.86 -12.74
CA ILE A 61 -11.46 -1.85 -14.15
C ILE A 61 -12.69 -2.14 -15.02
N TRP A 62 -13.44 -3.20 -14.69
CA TRP A 62 -14.69 -3.51 -15.38
C TRP A 62 -15.69 -2.33 -15.35
N ARG A 63 -15.89 -1.72 -14.17
CA ARG A 63 -16.84 -0.62 -13.98
C ARG A 63 -16.43 0.67 -14.67
N GLU A 64 -15.16 1.05 -14.57
CA GLU A 64 -14.68 2.39 -14.92
C GLU A 64 -14.01 2.45 -16.29
N PHE A 65 -13.50 1.31 -16.78
CA PHE A 65 -12.76 1.25 -18.04
C PHE A 65 -13.52 0.49 -19.12
N VAL A 66 -14.14 -0.65 -18.79
CA VAL A 66 -14.79 -1.50 -19.80
C VAL A 66 -16.22 -1.05 -20.08
N ILE A 67 -17.08 -0.97 -19.05
CA ILE A 67 -18.50 -0.60 -19.22
C ILE A 67 -18.67 0.79 -19.89
N PRO A 68 -17.94 1.85 -19.50
CA PRO A 68 -18.15 3.18 -20.09
C PRO A 68 -17.69 3.27 -21.55
N LYS A 69 -16.61 2.56 -21.92
CA LYS A 69 -16.16 2.48 -23.32
C LYS A 69 -17.18 1.76 -24.21
N VAL A 70 -17.84 0.73 -23.69
CA VAL A 70 -18.92 0.01 -24.39
C VAL A 70 -20.21 0.84 -24.48
N GLN A 71 -20.43 1.77 -23.54
CA GLN A 71 -21.58 2.68 -23.52
C GLN A 71 -21.40 3.94 -24.39
N ASP A 72 -20.21 4.22 -24.91
CA ASP A 72 -19.98 5.32 -25.84
C ASP A 72 -20.74 5.03 -27.15
N LYS A 73 -21.93 5.62 -27.26
CA LYS A 73 -22.91 5.43 -28.33
C LYS A 73 -22.31 5.60 -29.73
N THR A 74 -21.15 6.24 -29.87
CA THR A 74 -20.50 6.50 -31.15
C THR A 74 -19.88 5.23 -31.77
N GLN A 75 -19.36 4.30 -30.95
CA GLN A 75 -18.90 2.99 -31.44
C GLN A 75 -20.08 2.03 -31.68
N LEU A 76 -21.10 2.08 -30.81
CA LEU A 76 -22.37 1.37 -31.00
C LEU A 76 -23.08 1.82 -32.29
N LEU A 77 -23.12 3.13 -32.58
CA LEU A 77 -23.73 3.72 -33.79
C LEU A 77 -22.88 3.52 -35.04
N ARG A 78 -21.54 3.50 -34.97
CA ARG A 78 -20.67 3.11 -36.09
C ARG A 78 -20.84 1.62 -36.44
N GLY A 79 -21.00 0.75 -35.44
CA GLY A 79 -21.39 -0.64 -35.65
C GLY A 79 -22.79 -0.79 -36.28
N LEU A 80 -23.77 -0.03 -35.78
CA LEU A 80 -25.14 -0.03 -36.30
C LEU A 80 -25.27 0.58 -37.71
N SER A 81 -24.48 1.61 -38.06
CA SER A 81 -24.51 2.24 -39.38
C SER A 81 -23.80 1.42 -40.46
N ALA A 82 -22.76 0.66 -40.11
CA ALA A 82 -22.16 -0.34 -41.00
C ALA A 82 -23.11 -1.52 -41.27
N LEU A 83 -23.96 -1.89 -40.29
CA LEU A 83 -24.98 -2.93 -40.43
C LEU A 83 -26.26 -2.46 -41.16
N GLY A 84 -26.51 -1.14 -41.21
CA GLY A 84 -27.63 -0.54 -41.95
C GLY A 84 -27.56 -0.72 -43.48
N ALA A 85 -26.38 -0.94 -44.04
CA ALA A 85 -26.21 -1.21 -45.48
C ALA A 85 -26.46 -2.69 -45.84
N GLY A 86 -26.25 -3.62 -44.90
CA GLY A 86 -26.43 -5.06 -45.11
C GLY A 86 -27.84 -5.57 -44.82
N ALA A 87 -28.55 -4.98 -43.86
CA ALA A 87 -29.87 -5.43 -43.43
C ALA A 87 -31.04 -5.00 -44.34
N ALA A 88 -30.86 -3.97 -45.18
CA ALA A 88 -31.89 -3.49 -46.10
C ALA A 88 -32.24 -4.51 -47.22
N LEU A 89 -31.29 -5.37 -47.60
CA LEU A 89 -31.48 -6.39 -48.62
C LEU A 89 -32.24 -7.63 -48.10
N ALA A 90 -31.97 -8.04 -46.85
CA ALA A 90 -32.66 -9.18 -46.23
C ALA A 90 -34.07 -8.83 -45.72
N ALA A 91 -34.26 -7.61 -45.20
CA ALA A 91 -35.57 -7.14 -44.74
C ALA A 91 -36.56 -6.93 -45.90
N SER A 92 -36.11 -6.48 -47.08
CA SER A 92 -36.99 -6.27 -48.23
C SER A 92 -37.53 -7.59 -48.84
N GLN A 93 -36.79 -8.69 -48.73
CA GLN A 93 -37.22 -10.01 -49.19
C GLN A 93 -38.20 -10.69 -48.21
N TYR A 94 -38.07 -10.41 -46.92
CA TYR A 94 -38.98 -10.93 -45.88
C TYR A 94 -40.28 -10.10 -45.75
N LEU A 95 -40.24 -8.78 -45.96
CA LEU A 95 -41.43 -7.93 -45.98
C LEU A 95 -42.33 -8.15 -47.22
N LYS A 96 -41.75 -8.59 -48.34
CA LYS A 96 -42.49 -8.92 -49.57
C LYS A 96 -43.29 -10.21 -49.48
N THR A 97 -42.95 -11.08 -48.53
CA THR A 97 -43.66 -12.35 -48.24
C THR A 97 -44.71 -12.22 -47.12
N LEU A 98 -44.67 -11.14 -46.34
CA LEU A 98 -45.56 -10.91 -45.18
C LEU A 98 -46.67 -9.88 -45.41
N THR A 99 -46.73 -9.19 -46.55
CA THR A 99 -47.68 -8.09 -46.80
C THR A 99 -48.84 -8.41 -47.77
N SER A 100 -49.16 -9.69 -48.01
CA SER A 100 -50.44 -10.06 -48.64
C SER A 100 -51.58 -10.03 -47.61
N GLY A 101 -52.01 -8.84 -47.18
CA GLY A 101 -53.13 -8.64 -46.26
C GLY A 101 -53.22 -7.20 -45.75
N THR A 102 -54.42 -6.63 -45.77
CA THR A 102 -54.72 -5.19 -45.65
C THR A 102 -54.44 -4.55 -44.29
N ALA A 103 -54.19 -3.23 -44.31
CA ALA A 103 -53.63 -2.37 -43.26
C ALA A 103 -54.46 -2.15 -41.96
N ALA A 104 -55.33 -3.07 -41.55
CA ALA A 104 -56.22 -2.86 -40.39
C ALA A 104 -55.74 -3.52 -39.08
N ASP A 105 -54.79 -4.46 -39.09
CA ASP A 105 -54.42 -5.23 -37.88
C ASP A 105 -53.21 -4.69 -37.10
N VAL A 106 -52.70 -3.49 -37.42
CA VAL A 106 -51.43 -2.99 -36.85
C VAL A 106 -51.59 -2.27 -35.49
N ILE A 107 -52.81 -2.07 -34.98
CA ILE A 107 -53.00 -1.23 -33.78
C ILE A 107 -53.12 -2.03 -32.46
N GLU A 108 -53.29 -3.35 -32.49
CA GLU A 108 -53.52 -4.15 -31.27
C GLU A 108 -52.38 -5.12 -30.88
N GLY A 109 -51.14 -4.85 -31.33
CA GLY A 109 -49.98 -5.73 -31.13
C GLY A 109 -48.81 -5.15 -30.31
N SER A 110 -48.96 -3.98 -29.69
CA SER A 110 -47.85 -3.30 -28.96
C SER A 110 -47.66 -3.78 -27.52
N GLY A 111 -48.52 -4.69 -27.02
CA GLY A 111 -48.43 -5.28 -25.67
C GLY A 111 -47.47 -6.46 -25.52
N ALA A 112 -46.92 -7.00 -26.62
CA ALA A 112 -46.01 -8.17 -26.60
C ALA A 112 -44.53 -7.82 -26.81
N GLY A 113 -44.16 -6.53 -26.85
CA GLY A 113 -42.78 -6.08 -27.09
C GLY A 113 -41.82 -6.21 -25.89
N LEU A 114 -42.34 -6.40 -24.67
CA LEU A 114 -41.51 -6.49 -23.46
C LEU A 114 -41.02 -7.92 -23.15
N ALA A 115 -41.65 -8.96 -23.71
CA ALA A 115 -41.08 -10.31 -23.70
C ALA A 115 -39.97 -10.50 -24.75
N ALA A 116 -39.89 -9.61 -25.74
CA ALA A 116 -38.83 -9.62 -26.75
C ALA A 116 -37.52 -8.99 -26.25
N ILE A 117 -37.53 -8.14 -25.22
CA ILE A 117 -36.29 -7.60 -24.63
C ILE A 117 -35.45 -8.70 -23.95
N GLY A 118 -36.12 -9.70 -23.36
CA GLY A 118 -35.45 -10.89 -22.80
C GLY A 118 -34.87 -11.83 -23.87
N GLY A 119 -35.44 -11.84 -25.09
CA GLY A 119 -34.93 -12.62 -26.21
C GLY A 119 -33.86 -11.91 -27.05
N ILE A 120 -33.86 -10.57 -27.09
CA ILE A 120 -32.88 -9.77 -27.84
C ILE A 120 -31.49 -9.82 -27.22
N LEU A 121 -31.36 -9.99 -25.89
CA LEU A 121 -30.08 -10.25 -25.25
C LEU A 121 -29.49 -11.64 -25.59
N ALA A 122 -30.30 -12.59 -26.09
CA ALA A 122 -29.85 -13.92 -26.47
C ALA A 122 -29.47 -14.06 -27.95
N VAL A 123 -29.63 -13.00 -28.76
CA VAL A 123 -29.28 -12.99 -30.20
C VAL A 123 -28.46 -11.74 -30.56
N LEU A 124 -27.61 -11.28 -29.63
CA LEU A 124 -26.55 -10.36 -29.99
C LEU A 124 -25.50 -11.13 -30.82
N PRO A 125 -24.95 -10.53 -31.90
CA PRO A 125 -23.86 -11.15 -32.66
C PRO A 125 -22.71 -11.53 -31.75
N SER A 126 -22.04 -12.65 -32.03
CA SER A 126 -20.85 -13.15 -31.32
C SER A 126 -19.78 -12.08 -31.09
N ASP A 127 -19.75 -11.05 -31.92
CA ASP A 127 -18.68 -10.06 -31.98
C ASP A 127 -18.81 -9.00 -30.88
N THR A 128 -20.02 -8.73 -30.36
CA THR A 128 -20.20 -7.88 -29.17
C THR A 128 -19.83 -8.62 -27.88
N TYR A 129 -19.93 -9.95 -27.88
CA TYR A 129 -19.40 -10.81 -26.81
C TYR A 129 -17.90 -11.06 -26.94
N ALA A 130 -17.34 -11.01 -28.15
CA ALA A 130 -15.91 -11.19 -28.39
C ALA A 130 -15.09 -10.07 -27.74
N ASP A 131 -15.51 -8.80 -27.86
CA ASP A 131 -14.85 -7.65 -27.22
C ASP A 131 -14.93 -7.72 -25.67
N LEU A 132 -16.04 -8.22 -25.12
CA LEU A 132 -16.19 -8.45 -23.67
C LEU A 132 -15.39 -9.66 -23.18
N SER A 133 -15.29 -10.73 -23.99
CA SER A 133 -14.47 -11.91 -23.68
C SER A 133 -12.97 -11.63 -23.72
N GLY A 134 -12.54 -10.70 -24.57
CA GLY A 134 -11.15 -10.21 -24.63
C GLY A 134 -10.77 -9.44 -23.37
N ALA A 135 -11.67 -8.60 -22.86
CA ALA A 135 -11.45 -7.84 -21.63
C ALA A 135 -11.29 -8.74 -20.40
N ASP A 136 -12.15 -9.75 -20.22
CA ASP A 136 -12.02 -10.73 -19.13
C ASP A 136 -10.70 -11.51 -19.21
N ASN A 137 -10.34 -11.99 -20.41
CA ASN A 137 -9.10 -12.74 -20.62
C ASN A 137 -7.86 -11.87 -20.37
N TRP A 138 -7.88 -10.58 -20.77
CA TRP A 138 -6.79 -9.65 -20.46
C TRP A 138 -6.72 -9.32 -18.97
N ILE A 139 -7.86 -9.04 -18.32
CA ILE A 139 -7.92 -8.77 -16.88
C ILE A 139 -7.39 -9.96 -16.08
N ASP A 140 -7.77 -11.19 -16.45
CA ASP A 140 -7.32 -12.40 -15.78
C ASP A 140 -5.85 -12.73 -16.11
N ALA A 141 -5.36 -12.42 -17.32
CA ALA A 141 -3.95 -12.57 -17.65
C ALA A 141 -3.08 -11.54 -16.90
N LEU A 142 -3.56 -10.29 -16.76
CA LEU A 142 -2.82 -9.20 -16.13
C LEU A 142 -2.85 -9.29 -14.60
N LEU A 143 -4.02 -9.49 -14.00
CA LEU A 143 -4.24 -9.45 -12.55
C LEU A 143 -4.42 -10.85 -11.93
N GLY A 144 -4.22 -11.90 -12.73
CA GLY A 144 -4.26 -13.30 -12.30
C GLY A 144 -5.66 -13.84 -12.24
N THR A 145 -5.86 -14.99 -11.62
CA THR A 145 -7.18 -15.60 -11.42
C THR A 145 -7.30 -16.06 -9.97
N PRO A 146 -8.50 -15.94 -9.36
CA PRO A 146 -8.70 -16.38 -7.99
C PRO A 146 -8.37 -17.86 -7.84
N ILE A 147 -7.80 -18.26 -6.70
CA ILE A 147 -7.25 -19.60 -6.50
C ILE A 147 -8.29 -20.72 -6.66
N GLU A 148 -9.57 -20.44 -6.39
CA GLU A 148 -10.68 -21.38 -6.60
C GLU A 148 -10.91 -21.72 -8.09
N ARG A 149 -10.47 -20.86 -9.01
CA ARG A 149 -10.58 -21.04 -10.47
C ARG A 149 -9.31 -21.62 -11.10
N THR A 150 -8.28 -21.90 -10.30
CA THR A 150 -7.02 -22.52 -10.74
C THR A 150 -6.72 -23.83 -10.00
N PRO A 151 -7.64 -24.82 -10.01
CA PRO A 151 -7.41 -26.09 -9.32
C PRO A 151 -6.14 -26.78 -9.86
N GLY A 152 -5.16 -26.99 -8.97
CA GLY A 152 -3.88 -27.63 -9.29
C GLY A 152 -2.74 -26.67 -9.65
N ALA A 153 -2.97 -25.36 -9.73
CA ALA A 153 -1.89 -24.38 -9.80
C ALA A 153 -1.12 -24.33 -8.48
N ALA A 154 0.20 -24.21 -8.55
CA ALA A 154 1.01 -23.95 -7.37
C ALA A 154 0.61 -22.59 -6.78
N ARG A 155 0.73 -22.42 -5.46
CA ARG A 155 0.33 -21.18 -4.77
C ARG A 155 1.09 -19.93 -5.24
N ASP A 156 2.21 -20.10 -5.93
CA ASP A 156 3.04 -19.06 -6.56
C ASP A 156 2.96 -19.04 -8.11
N ASP A 157 1.92 -19.66 -8.69
CA ASP A 157 1.76 -19.71 -10.14
C ASP A 157 1.39 -18.33 -10.73
N LEU A 158 1.99 -17.99 -11.87
CA LEU A 158 1.62 -16.85 -12.72
C LEU A 158 0.11 -16.79 -12.96
N LYS A 159 -0.57 -17.93 -13.04
CA LYS A 159 -2.04 -17.96 -13.19
C LYS A 159 -2.77 -17.29 -12.03
N HIS A 160 -2.23 -17.36 -10.81
CA HIS A 160 -2.90 -16.81 -9.63
C HIS A 160 -2.70 -15.29 -9.51
N TYR A 161 -1.48 -14.79 -9.77
CA TYR A 161 -1.13 -13.37 -9.60
C TYR A 161 -1.10 -12.55 -10.89
N GLY A 162 -1.13 -13.20 -12.05
CA GLY A 162 -1.08 -12.56 -13.36
C GLY A 162 0.27 -11.94 -13.67
N HIS A 163 0.35 -11.30 -14.84
CA HIS A 163 1.55 -10.61 -15.28
C HIS A 163 1.96 -9.45 -14.36
N LEU A 164 1.01 -8.74 -13.75
CA LEU A 164 1.32 -7.64 -12.83
C LEU A 164 1.99 -8.14 -11.55
N GLY A 165 1.45 -9.19 -10.92
CA GLY A 165 2.05 -9.73 -9.70
C GLY A 165 3.41 -10.39 -9.96
N GLU A 166 3.59 -11.03 -11.12
CA GLU A 166 4.89 -11.58 -11.52
C GLU A 166 5.91 -10.49 -11.86
N PHE A 167 5.47 -9.41 -12.53
CA PHE A 167 6.30 -8.22 -12.75
C PHE A 167 6.82 -7.69 -11.42
N PHE A 168 5.95 -7.49 -10.43
CA PHE A 168 6.37 -7.00 -9.11
C PHE A 168 7.26 -7.99 -8.38
N ARG A 169 7.00 -9.30 -8.47
CA ARG A 169 7.90 -10.32 -7.89
C ARG A 169 9.32 -10.13 -8.42
N LEU A 170 9.50 -10.17 -9.74
CA LEU A 170 10.82 -10.04 -10.36
C LEU A 170 11.46 -8.66 -10.14
N PHE A 171 10.66 -7.59 -10.15
CA PHE A 171 11.14 -6.25 -9.88
C PHE A 171 11.64 -6.10 -8.44
N ILE A 172 10.89 -6.63 -7.47
CA ILE A 172 11.26 -6.61 -6.05
C ILE A 172 12.48 -7.50 -5.81
N GLU A 173 12.58 -8.67 -6.45
CA GLU A 173 13.78 -9.52 -6.39
C GLU A 173 15.03 -8.74 -6.84
N GLY A 174 14.94 -8.05 -7.98
CA GLY A 174 16.00 -7.19 -8.50
C GLY A 174 16.41 -6.07 -7.54
N THR A 175 15.43 -5.37 -6.96
CA THR A 175 15.70 -4.31 -5.98
C THR A 175 16.21 -4.85 -4.63
N THR A 176 15.82 -6.06 -4.23
CA THR A 176 16.35 -6.73 -3.03
C THR A 176 17.85 -6.99 -3.21
N HIS A 177 18.27 -7.46 -4.39
CA HIS A 177 19.69 -7.59 -4.72
C HIS A 177 20.42 -6.25 -4.67
N LEU A 178 19.85 -5.19 -5.26
CA LEU A 178 20.42 -3.85 -5.24
C LEU A 178 20.66 -3.32 -3.81
N LEU A 179 19.73 -3.57 -2.89
CA LEU A 179 19.77 -3.06 -1.53
C LEU A 179 20.66 -3.89 -0.60
N PHE A 180 20.59 -5.22 -0.70
CA PHE A 180 21.15 -6.12 0.30
C PHE A 180 22.36 -6.91 -0.18
N ALA A 181 22.55 -7.16 -1.48
CA ALA A 181 23.58 -8.10 -1.94
C ALA A 181 25.01 -7.55 -1.80
N GLN A 182 25.93 -8.43 -1.39
CA GLN A 182 27.34 -8.11 -1.14
C GLN A 182 28.17 -7.86 -2.40
N ASP A 183 27.81 -8.50 -3.49
CA ASP A 183 28.49 -8.45 -4.78
C ASP A 183 28.02 -7.28 -5.64
N VAL A 184 27.25 -6.32 -5.09
CA VAL A 184 26.92 -5.05 -5.75
C VAL A 184 28.12 -4.09 -5.62
N PRO A 185 28.87 -3.79 -6.70
CA PRO A 185 30.14 -3.08 -6.60
C PRO A 185 30.04 -1.65 -6.04
N LYS A 186 28.98 -0.93 -6.38
CA LYS A 186 28.69 0.44 -5.94
C LYS A 186 27.39 0.47 -5.17
N ARG A 187 27.51 0.29 -3.86
CA ARG A 187 26.37 0.36 -2.94
C ARG A 187 25.76 1.77 -2.91
N LEU A 188 24.50 1.84 -2.50
CA LEU A 188 23.80 3.10 -2.29
C LEU A 188 24.47 3.92 -1.17
N ASP A 189 24.31 5.23 -1.22
CA ASP A 189 24.73 6.13 -0.13
C ASP A 189 23.69 6.17 1.01
N GLY A 190 24.06 6.82 2.11
CA GLY A 190 23.17 7.09 3.24
C GLY A 190 22.76 5.83 4.03
N ALA A 191 21.53 5.85 4.54
CA ALA A 191 21.02 4.85 5.48
C ALA A 191 20.99 3.42 4.89
N TRP A 192 20.59 3.27 3.62
CA TRP A 192 20.61 1.97 2.92
C TRP A 192 22.04 1.44 2.71
N GLY A 193 23.00 2.32 2.38
CA GLY A 193 24.42 1.97 2.29
C GLY A 193 25.05 1.49 3.59
N SER A 194 24.50 1.93 4.73
CA SER A 194 25.00 1.58 6.06
C SER A 194 24.62 0.17 6.55
N LEU A 195 23.74 -0.53 5.83
CA LEU A 195 23.37 -1.92 6.14
C LEU A 195 24.53 -2.84 5.82
N ALA A 196 24.80 -3.84 6.65
CA ALA A 196 25.82 -4.83 6.32
C ALA A 196 25.34 -5.70 5.16
N PRO A 197 26.14 -5.93 4.11
CA PRO A 197 25.68 -6.66 2.95
C PRO A 197 25.50 -8.16 3.23
N ILE A 198 24.60 -8.80 2.48
CA ILE A 198 24.25 -10.22 2.53
C ILE A 198 24.83 -10.92 1.30
N PRO A 199 25.45 -12.11 1.41
CA PRO A 199 25.91 -12.86 0.25
C PRO A 199 24.78 -13.09 -0.77
N ALA A 200 25.03 -12.89 -2.06
CA ALA A 200 23.98 -12.91 -3.09
C ALA A 200 23.13 -14.19 -3.10
N HIS A 201 23.76 -15.36 -2.93
CA HIS A 201 23.05 -16.64 -2.86
C HIS A 201 22.10 -16.73 -1.66
N ARG A 202 22.42 -16.03 -0.55
CA ARG A 202 21.54 -15.94 0.62
C ARG A 202 20.39 -14.98 0.38
N VAL A 203 20.61 -13.89 -0.35
CA VAL A 203 19.51 -12.99 -0.76
C VAL A 203 18.50 -13.77 -1.60
N GLU A 204 18.96 -14.53 -2.61
CA GLU A 204 18.11 -15.36 -3.47
C GLU A 204 17.32 -16.40 -2.66
N GLU A 205 17.99 -17.17 -1.79
CA GLU A 205 17.35 -18.16 -0.93
C GLU A 205 16.28 -17.54 -0.02
N LEU A 206 16.64 -16.47 0.70
CA LEU A 206 15.74 -15.84 1.67
C LEU A 206 14.58 -15.12 0.99
N TYR A 207 14.83 -14.48 -0.16
CA TYR A 207 13.77 -13.89 -0.96
C TYR A 207 12.76 -14.97 -1.38
N GLY A 208 13.23 -16.10 -1.93
CA GLY A 208 12.37 -17.20 -2.34
C GLY A 208 11.54 -17.79 -1.19
N ASP A 209 12.07 -17.81 0.03
CA ASP A 209 11.39 -18.40 1.19
C ASP A 209 10.47 -17.44 1.95
N PHE A 210 10.75 -16.13 1.92
CA PHE A 210 10.07 -15.14 2.77
C PHE A 210 9.28 -14.08 2.01
N PHE A 211 9.48 -13.92 0.70
CA PHE A 211 8.63 -13.05 -0.11
C PHE A 211 7.33 -13.74 -0.50
N THR A 212 6.33 -13.59 0.37
CA THR A 212 4.99 -14.14 0.19
C THR A 212 4.00 -13.09 -0.34
N GLN A 213 2.77 -13.51 -0.61
CA GLN A 213 1.66 -12.57 -0.77
C GLN A 213 1.45 -11.71 0.47
N TYR A 214 0.75 -10.59 0.28
CA TYR A 214 0.27 -9.77 1.37
C TYR A 214 -0.73 -10.52 2.26
N TYR A 215 -0.58 -10.32 3.57
CA TYR A 215 -1.56 -10.72 4.56
C TYR A 215 -1.79 -9.56 5.54
N PRO A 216 -3.06 -9.13 5.79
CA PRO A 216 -3.34 -7.98 6.65
C PRO A 216 -2.78 -8.08 8.07
N HIS A 217 -2.69 -9.31 8.59
CA HIS A 217 -2.17 -9.56 9.92
C HIS A 217 -0.65 -9.44 10.03
N GLU A 218 0.09 -9.27 8.93
CA GLU A 218 1.52 -8.93 8.97
C GLU A 218 1.73 -7.42 9.14
N HIS A 219 0.72 -6.59 8.83
CA HIS A 219 0.78 -5.12 8.79
C HIS A 219 -0.05 -4.42 9.88
N THR A 220 -0.57 -5.16 10.86
CA THR A 220 -1.52 -4.64 11.86
C THR A 220 -2.78 -3.99 11.28
N ASP A 221 -3.09 -4.20 10.01
CA ASP A 221 -4.27 -3.60 9.39
C ASP A 221 -5.55 -4.19 9.96
N GLN A 222 -6.65 -3.44 9.87
CA GLN A 222 -7.97 -4.03 10.11
C GLN A 222 -8.24 -5.06 9.01
N PRO A 223 -8.31 -6.36 9.33
CA PRO A 223 -8.52 -7.36 8.30
C PRO A 223 -9.94 -7.22 7.73
N PRO A 224 -10.14 -7.30 6.41
CA PRO A 224 -11.47 -7.22 5.79
C PRO A 224 -12.26 -8.54 5.92
N TYR A 225 -12.18 -9.23 7.06
CA TYR A 225 -12.87 -10.51 7.32
C TYR A 225 -14.40 -10.42 7.25
N VAL A 226 -14.96 -9.21 7.37
CA VAL A 226 -16.35 -8.94 7.05
C VAL A 226 -16.41 -8.17 5.75
N TRP A 227 -16.96 -8.85 4.74
CA TRP A 227 -17.09 -8.38 3.38
C TRP A 227 -17.79 -7.04 3.28
N ASP A 228 -19.05 -6.98 3.74
CA ASP A 228 -19.86 -5.77 3.77
C ASP A 228 -19.42 -4.88 4.93
N ALA A 229 -18.71 -3.80 4.61
CA ALA A 229 -18.17 -2.86 5.58
C ALA A 229 -19.24 -2.32 6.56
N SER A 230 -20.49 -2.19 6.11
CA SER A 230 -21.61 -1.74 6.96
C SER A 230 -21.92 -2.67 8.13
N LYS A 231 -21.50 -3.94 8.06
CA LYS A 231 -21.68 -4.93 9.12
C LYS A 231 -20.53 -4.95 10.13
N ARG A 232 -19.41 -4.29 9.86
CA ARG A 232 -18.24 -4.26 10.75
C ARG A 232 -18.56 -3.65 12.11
N PRO A 233 -19.25 -2.51 12.22
CA PRO A 233 -19.60 -1.93 13.52
C PRO A 233 -20.48 -2.83 14.40
N ALA A 234 -21.15 -3.85 13.84
CA ALA A 234 -21.93 -4.81 14.60
C ALA A 234 -21.17 -6.13 14.88
N ASN A 235 -20.07 -6.36 14.18
CA ASN A 235 -19.30 -7.60 14.31
C ASN A 235 -18.29 -7.48 15.45
N LYS A 236 -18.29 -8.47 16.35
CA LYS A 236 -17.43 -8.54 17.54
C LYS A 236 -15.94 -8.31 17.24
N LEU A 237 -15.44 -8.75 16.07
CA LEU A 237 -14.04 -8.56 15.67
C LEU A 237 -13.62 -7.08 15.64
N TYR A 238 -14.53 -6.18 15.26
CA TYR A 238 -14.25 -4.75 15.14
C TYR A 238 -14.76 -3.96 16.35
N GLN A 239 -15.18 -4.64 17.41
CA GLN A 239 -15.55 -4.01 18.67
C GLN A 239 -14.35 -3.95 19.63
N PRO A 240 -14.37 -3.02 20.61
CA PRO A 240 -13.39 -3.00 21.68
C PRO A 240 -13.32 -4.34 22.44
N SER A 241 -12.11 -4.74 22.82
CA SER A 241 -11.87 -5.91 23.67
C SER A 241 -12.23 -5.62 25.11
N ARG A 242 -13.01 -6.55 25.69
CA ARG A 242 -13.36 -6.52 27.12
C ARG A 242 -12.20 -6.86 28.04
N ARG A 243 -11.13 -7.45 27.51
CA ARG A 243 -9.96 -7.85 28.31
C ARG A 243 -9.20 -6.64 28.86
N GLN A 244 -9.19 -5.55 28.09
CA GLN A 244 -8.57 -4.28 28.49
C GLN A 244 -9.60 -3.29 29.06
N ALA A 245 -10.84 -3.71 29.28
CA ALA A 245 -11.85 -2.91 29.93
C ALA A 245 -11.52 -2.80 31.43
N ASN A 246 -11.07 -1.63 31.86
CA ASN A 246 -11.01 -1.28 33.26
C ASN A 246 -12.42 -0.83 33.71
N LEU A 247 -12.92 -1.44 34.79
CA LEU A 247 -14.26 -1.22 35.38
C LEU A 247 -14.55 0.24 35.81
N ALA A 248 -13.57 1.15 35.74
CA ALA A 248 -13.73 2.57 36.07
C ALA A 248 -14.21 3.44 34.89
N ASP A 249 -13.90 3.08 33.63
CA ASP A 249 -14.04 3.97 32.46
C ASP A 249 -15.12 3.52 31.44
N GLY A 250 -15.90 2.45 31.73
CA GLY A 250 -16.75 1.81 30.73
C GLY A 250 -15.92 1.05 29.68
N GLU A 251 -16.55 0.46 28.65
CA GLU A 251 -15.90 -0.42 27.65
C GLU A 251 -14.80 0.31 26.82
N VAL A 252 -13.62 0.55 27.41
CA VAL A 252 -12.40 0.91 26.68
C VAL A 252 -11.68 -0.35 26.24
N GLY A 253 -11.05 -0.32 25.06
CA GLY A 253 -10.26 -1.46 24.62
C GLY A 253 -9.62 -1.29 23.26
N VAL A 254 -8.66 -2.17 23.01
CA VAL A 254 -8.12 -2.43 21.67
C VAL A 254 -9.14 -3.26 20.89
N MET A 255 -9.27 -3.00 19.59
CA MET A 255 -10.13 -3.78 18.69
C MET A 255 -9.90 -5.30 18.85
N ASN A 256 -10.95 -6.11 18.97
CA ASN A 256 -10.83 -7.56 19.20
C ASN A 256 -10.00 -8.30 18.12
N ALA A 257 -10.04 -7.86 16.86
CA ALA A 257 -9.20 -8.42 15.81
C ALA A 257 -7.69 -8.17 16.07
N VAL A 258 -7.33 -7.07 16.73
CA VAL A 258 -5.95 -6.86 17.18
C VAL A 258 -5.69 -7.69 18.45
N ASP A 259 -6.54 -7.51 19.46
CA ASP A 259 -6.35 -8.08 20.80
C ASP A 259 -6.31 -9.61 20.83
N ALA A 260 -7.21 -10.28 20.11
CA ALA A 260 -7.43 -11.73 20.20
C ALA A 260 -6.85 -12.53 19.02
N HIS A 261 -6.44 -11.86 17.95
CA HIS A 261 -5.93 -12.55 16.75
C HIS A 261 -4.53 -12.08 16.40
N TYR A 262 -4.34 -10.79 16.23
CA TYR A 262 -3.05 -10.23 15.85
C TYR A 262 -1.96 -10.42 16.91
N VAL A 263 -2.26 -10.11 18.18
CA VAL A 263 -1.28 -10.35 19.26
C VAL A 263 -0.98 -11.84 19.41
N THR A 264 -1.97 -12.71 19.26
CA THR A 264 -1.75 -14.17 19.29
C THR A 264 -0.87 -14.62 18.12
N TYR A 265 -1.04 -14.07 16.93
CA TYR A 265 -0.18 -14.35 15.77
C TYR A 265 1.28 -13.98 16.05
N LEU A 266 1.51 -12.77 16.55
CA LEU A 266 2.85 -12.32 16.92
C LEU A 266 3.46 -13.18 18.05
N ALA A 267 2.67 -13.49 19.08
CA ALA A 267 3.12 -14.26 20.23
C ALA A 267 3.51 -15.69 19.85
N GLU A 268 2.68 -16.37 19.06
CA GLU A 268 2.99 -17.71 18.54
C GLU A 268 4.22 -17.66 17.64
N GLY A 269 4.33 -16.68 16.74
CA GLY A 269 5.49 -16.53 15.86
C GLY A 269 6.81 -16.31 16.61
N LEU A 270 6.80 -15.48 17.66
CA LEU A 270 7.99 -15.26 18.50
C LEU A 270 8.35 -16.49 19.34
N ALA A 271 7.34 -17.20 19.86
CA ALA A 271 7.55 -18.46 20.59
C ALA A 271 8.10 -19.57 19.69
N GLU A 272 7.65 -19.65 18.43
CA GLU A 272 8.20 -20.57 17.43
C GLU A 272 9.65 -20.25 17.11
N ILE A 273 9.99 -18.97 16.92
CA ILE A 273 11.38 -18.54 16.70
C ILE A 273 12.25 -18.93 17.90
N GLU A 274 11.77 -18.71 19.12
CA GLU A 274 12.47 -19.08 20.35
C GLU A 274 12.74 -20.61 20.42
N ASP A 275 11.71 -21.42 20.19
CA ASP A 275 11.82 -22.89 20.20
C ASP A 275 12.80 -23.39 19.13
N GLU A 276 12.67 -22.89 17.89
CA GLU A 276 13.54 -23.27 16.78
C GLU A 276 14.98 -22.81 17.01
N TRP A 277 15.20 -21.63 17.59
CA TRP A 277 16.55 -21.11 17.87
C TRP A 277 17.34 -22.02 18.80
N TRP A 278 16.67 -22.62 19.79
CA TRP A 278 17.29 -23.58 20.71
C TRP A 278 17.53 -24.96 20.09
N GLU A 279 16.77 -25.33 19.06
CA GLU A 279 16.97 -26.56 18.31
C GLU A 279 18.13 -26.45 17.31
N LEU A 280 18.49 -25.24 16.90
CA LEU A 280 19.65 -24.99 16.05
C LEU A 280 20.96 -25.35 16.76
N LYS A 281 21.87 -25.97 16.00
CA LYS A 281 23.24 -26.19 16.46
C LYS A 281 23.90 -24.85 16.77
N ARG A 282 24.83 -24.84 17.73
CA ARG A 282 25.50 -23.60 18.19
C ARG A 282 26.23 -22.87 17.06
N GLU A 283 26.72 -23.60 16.07
CA GLU A 283 27.44 -23.10 14.89
C GLU A 283 26.55 -22.75 13.70
N ASP A 284 25.24 -23.05 13.77
CA ASP A 284 24.32 -22.82 12.64
C ASP A 284 23.91 -21.34 12.52
N ARG A 285 24.84 -20.55 11.99
CA ARG A 285 24.62 -19.12 11.72
C ARG A 285 23.55 -18.91 10.64
N ALA A 286 23.49 -19.78 9.63
CA ALA A 286 22.54 -19.65 8.53
C ALA A 286 21.09 -19.85 9.01
N GLY A 287 20.86 -20.83 9.90
CA GLY A 287 19.58 -21.03 10.56
C GLY A 287 19.17 -19.82 11.38
N ARG A 288 20.08 -19.23 12.17
CA ARG A 288 19.80 -18.01 12.95
C ARG A 288 19.46 -16.81 12.08
N GLN A 289 20.18 -16.63 10.97
CA GLN A 289 19.88 -15.57 10.00
C GLN A 289 18.47 -15.73 9.40
N ARG A 290 18.02 -16.96 9.09
CA ARG A 290 16.63 -17.22 8.66
C ARG A 290 15.62 -16.85 9.74
N LEU A 291 15.91 -17.18 11.00
CA LEU A 291 15.06 -16.81 12.13
C LEU A 291 15.01 -15.28 12.34
N LEU A 292 16.09 -14.55 12.06
CA LEU A 292 16.08 -13.08 12.07
C LEU A 292 15.18 -12.50 10.97
N VAL A 293 15.15 -13.08 9.76
CA VAL A 293 14.19 -12.67 8.72
C VAL A 293 12.74 -12.83 9.21
N ARG A 294 12.42 -13.97 9.85
CA ARG A 294 11.10 -14.17 10.47
C ARG A 294 10.81 -13.16 11.58
N ALA A 295 11.78 -12.88 12.44
CA ALA A 295 11.64 -11.89 13.49
C ALA A 295 11.36 -10.50 12.92
N GLY A 296 12.04 -10.12 11.83
CA GLY A 296 11.76 -8.90 11.06
C GLY A 296 10.30 -8.84 10.63
N LYS A 297 9.80 -9.88 9.96
CA LYS A 297 8.38 -9.90 9.53
C LYS A 297 7.38 -9.69 10.68
N LEU A 298 7.68 -10.19 11.89
CA LEU A 298 6.84 -10.00 13.08
C LEU A 298 7.00 -8.60 13.70
N LEU A 299 8.22 -8.05 13.70
CA LEU A 299 8.50 -6.71 14.24
C LEU A 299 7.92 -5.59 13.38
N HIS A 300 7.85 -5.76 12.06
CA HIS A 300 7.13 -4.85 11.16
C HIS A 300 5.73 -4.55 11.69
N GLY A 301 4.99 -5.60 12.05
CA GLY A 301 3.69 -5.43 12.65
C GLY A 301 3.72 -4.72 14.02
N VAL A 302 4.73 -4.95 14.87
CA VAL A 302 4.84 -4.20 16.14
C VAL A 302 5.01 -2.70 15.87
N GLU A 303 5.72 -2.35 14.80
CA GLU A 303 5.96 -0.99 14.36
C GLU A 303 4.67 -0.35 13.82
N ASP A 304 3.94 -1.05 12.95
CA ASP A 304 2.69 -0.59 12.34
C ASP A 304 1.58 -0.29 13.35
N TRP A 305 1.56 -0.97 14.50
CA TRP A 305 0.63 -0.62 15.56
C TRP A 305 0.70 0.87 15.95
N PHE A 306 1.89 1.48 15.91
CA PHE A 306 2.05 2.90 16.25
C PHE A 306 1.87 3.81 15.04
N PHE A 307 2.22 3.36 13.84
CA PHE A 307 2.08 4.17 12.62
C PHE A 307 0.67 4.19 12.07
N HIS A 308 -0.03 3.05 12.09
CA HIS A 308 -1.29 2.87 11.36
C HIS A 308 -2.50 2.80 12.29
N SER A 309 -2.38 3.13 13.58
CA SER A 309 -3.52 3.19 14.51
C SER A 309 -3.74 4.56 15.12
N ASN A 310 -4.85 4.76 15.82
CA ASN A 310 -5.13 5.97 16.59
C ASN A 310 -4.48 5.97 18.01
N VAL A 311 -3.60 5.02 18.32
CA VAL A 311 -3.07 4.82 19.68
C VAL A 311 -2.26 6.02 20.19
N VAL A 312 -1.54 6.70 19.29
CA VAL A 312 -0.69 7.86 19.65
C VAL A 312 -1.55 9.06 20.01
N GLU A 313 -2.62 9.31 19.25
CA GLU A 313 -3.61 10.34 19.58
C GLU A 313 -4.34 10.02 20.90
N LEU A 314 -4.69 8.75 21.12
CA LEU A 314 -5.31 8.30 22.37
C LEU A 314 -4.37 8.46 23.58
N LEU A 315 -3.06 8.30 23.42
CA LEU A 315 -2.08 8.52 24.49
C LEU A 315 -2.11 9.97 24.99
N GLU A 316 -2.14 10.93 24.06
CA GLU A 316 -2.26 12.35 24.33
C GLU A 316 -3.61 12.68 24.98
N LEU A 317 -4.71 12.11 24.45
CA LEU A 317 -6.06 12.27 25.00
C LEU A 317 -6.19 11.75 26.43
N ARG A 318 -5.64 10.57 26.73
CA ARG A 318 -5.67 9.98 28.08
C ARG A 318 -4.86 10.80 29.09
N GLY A 319 -3.89 11.58 28.61
CA GLY A 319 -3.05 12.46 29.42
C GLY A 319 -3.63 13.86 29.60
N TYR A 320 -4.63 14.22 28.78
CA TYR A 320 -5.21 15.54 28.76
C TYR A 320 -5.98 15.84 30.05
N ARG A 321 -5.82 17.07 30.55
CA ARG A 321 -6.46 17.60 31.75
C ARG A 321 -6.94 19.04 31.49
N PRO A 322 -8.13 19.44 31.99
CA PRO A 322 -9.05 18.62 32.78
C PRO A 322 -9.67 17.50 31.93
N ALA A 323 -9.83 16.33 32.54
CA ALA A 323 -10.44 15.17 31.89
C ALA A 323 -11.91 15.46 31.51
N GLN A 324 -12.55 14.51 30.81
CA GLN A 324 -13.98 14.62 30.52
C GLN A 324 -14.76 14.71 31.83
N VAL A 325 -15.63 15.73 31.95
CA VAL A 325 -16.42 15.97 33.17
C VAL A 325 -17.78 15.28 33.08
N ASP A 326 -18.38 14.98 34.23
CA ASP A 326 -19.71 14.37 34.29
C ASP A 326 -20.74 15.23 33.54
N GLY A 327 -21.45 14.62 32.58
CA GLY A 327 -22.43 15.29 31.72
C GLY A 327 -21.86 15.93 30.44
N GLU A 328 -20.53 15.99 30.25
CA GLU A 328 -19.92 16.41 28.99
C GLU A 328 -20.02 15.28 27.95
N SER A 329 -20.58 15.57 26.77
CA SER A 329 -20.64 14.60 25.68
C SER A 329 -19.25 14.31 25.10
N ASP A 330 -19.06 13.11 24.55
CA ASP A 330 -17.79 12.73 23.90
C ASP A 330 -17.43 13.71 22.76
N GLU A 331 -18.43 14.23 22.04
CA GLU A 331 -18.21 15.26 21.00
C GLU A 331 -17.70 16.57 21.58
N ALA A 332 -18.33 17.10 22.64
CA ALA A 332 -17.90 18.34 23.27
C ALA A 332 -16.49 18.20 23.85
N PHE A 333 -16.20 17.06 24.49
CA PHE A 333 -14.88 16.76 25.02
C PHE A 333 -13.82 16.68 23.91
N LEU A 334 -14.11 15.98 22.81
CA LEU A 334 -13.19 15.87 21.68
C LEU A 334 -12.89 17.23 21.03
N GLN A 335 -13.91 18.08 20.83
CA GLN A 335 -13.70 19.42 20.29
C GLN A 335 -12.84 20.29 21.22
N ARG A 336 -13.10 20.23 22.53
CA ARG A 336 -12.29 20.91 23.55
C ARG A 336 -10.84 20.43 23.54
N PHE A 337 -10.64 19.11 23.53
CA PHE A 337 -9.33 18.48 23.44
C PHE A 337 -8.56 18.99 22.21
N VAL A 338 -9.11 18.86 21.00
CA VAL A 338 -8.45 19.29 19.75
C VAL A 338 -8.06 20.75 19.80
N ASN A 339 -8.94 21.63 20.29
CA ASN A 339 -8.66 23.05 20.42
C ASN A 339 -7.52 23.36 21.39
N ASP A 340 -7.41 22.62 22.48
CA ASP A 340 -6.38 22.86 23.49
C ASP A 340 -5.04 22.21 23.13
N ILE A 341 -5.05 21.04 22.48
CA ILE A 341 -3.83 20.42 21.91
C ILE A 341 -3.17 21.37 20.91
N ALA A 342 -3.98 21.99 20.05
CA ALA A 342 -3.50 22.93 19.05
C ALA A 342 -2.78 24.16 19.65
N LYS A 343 -3.04 24.52 20.91
CA LYS A 343 -2.38 25.64 21.59
C LYS A 343 -1.03 25.28 22.21
N ARG A 344 -0.74 23.98 22.39
CA ARG A 344 0.41 23.52 23.20
C ARG A 344 1.44 22.70 22.42
N ARG A 345 1.00 21.96 21.39
CA ARG A 345 1.89 21.09 20.61
C ARG A 345 2.71 21.91 19.61
N PRO A 346 4.04 21.75 19.57
CA PRO A 346 4.90 22.54 18.68
C PRO A 346 4.47 22.52 17.22
N GLU A 347 4.05 21.36 16.70
CA GLU A 347 3.64 21.23 15.31
C GLU A 347 2.36 22.01 14.96
N PHE A 348 1.50 22.28 15.95
CA PHE A 348 0.31 23.13 15.75
C PHE A 348 0.63 24.61 15.98
N VAL A 349 1.44 24.92 16.98
CA VAL A 349 1.80 26.31 17.33
C VAL A 349 2.62 26.96 16.21
N ALA A 350 3.45 26.17 15.51
CA ALA A 350 4.27 26.65 14.40
C ALA A 350 3.51 26.73 13.06
N ALA A 351 2.30 26.15 12.96
CA ALA A 351 1.56 26.04 11.71
C ALA A 351 0.97 27.39 11.26
N GLN A 352 0.94 27.60 9.95
CA GLN A 352 0.20 28.74 9.36
C GLN A 352 -1.32 28.57 9.59
N PRO A 353 -2.14 29.64 9.49
CA PRO A 353 -3.56 29.56 9.83
C PRO A 353 -4.36 28.49 9.09
N ASP A 354 -4.09 28.30 7.79
CA ASP A 354 -4.70 27.28 6.93
C ASP A 354 -4.22 25.87 7.31
N GLU A 355 -2.92 25.71 7.52
CA GLU A 355 -2.32 24.46 7.98
C GLU A 355 -2.81 24.07 9.39
N LEU A 356 -2.98 25.03 10.29
CA LEU A 356 -3.51 24.82 11.63
C LEU A 356 -4.93 24.24 11.58
N ILE A 357 -5.78 24.73 10.67
CA ILE A 357 -7.12 24.18 10.44
C ILE A 357 -7.00 22.72 9.96
N ARG A 358 -6.11 22.44 9.01
CA ARG A 358 -5.84 21.10 8.50
C ARG A 358 -5.37 20.13 9.59
N LEU A 359 -4.40 20.53 10.41
CA LEU A 359 -3.87 19.72 11.49
C LEU A 359 -4.95 19.41 12.55
N LYS A 360 -5.78 20.40 12.88
CA LYS A 360 -6.91 20.19 13.80
C LYS A 360 -7.95 19.25 13.21
N ARG A 361 -8.27 19.33 11.91
CA ARG A 361 -9.13 18.36 11.22
C ARG A 361 -8.54 16.95 11.29
N LYS A 362 -7.27 16.78 10.94
CA LYS A 362 -6.60 15.47 10.98
C LYS A 362 -6.65 14.86 12.39
N LEU A 363 -6.29 15.62 13.44
CA LEU A 363 -6.36 15.15 14.82
C LEU A 363 -7.80 14.78 15.22
N PHE A 364 -8.77 15.66 14.94
CA PHE A 364 -10.17 15.39 15.22
C PHE A 364 -10.61 14.07 14.57
N ARG A 365 -10.29 13.88 13.29
CA ARG A 365 -10.75 12.76 12.47
C ARG A 365 -10.04 11.44 12.81
N ARG A 366 -8.76 11.45 13.21
CA ARG A 366 -8.06 10.26 13.73
C ARG A 366 -8.65 9.72 15.04
N LEU A 367 -9.31 10.58 15.81
CA LEU A 367 -10.02 10.22 17.05
C LEU A 367 -11.51 9.90 16.83
N ARG A 368 -11.93 9.64 15.59
CA ARG A 368 -13.30 9.20 15.26
C ARG A 368 -13.28 7.81 14.67
N TYR A 369 -14.29 7.00 14.93
CA TYR A 369 -14.49 5.69 14.31
C TYR A 369 -15.42 5.82 13.09
N PRO A 370 -15.06 5.24 11.92
CA PRO A 370 -15.78 5.45 10.67
C PRO A 370 -17.21 4.89 10.70
N ALA A 371 -18.08 5.53 9.93
CA ALA A 371 -19.36 4.97 9.53
C ALA A 371 -19.28 4.45 8.09
N TYR A 372 -20.00 3.37 7.84
CA TYR A 372 -19.99 2.67 6.56
C TYR A 372 -21.40 2.62 5.97
N ASP A 373 -21.48 2.74 4.65
CA ASP A 373 -22.68 2.43 3.88
C ASP A 373 -22.61 1.00 3.36
N ALA A 374 -23.79 0.36 3.25
CA ALA A 374 -23.89 -0.96 2.67
C ALA A 374 -23.48 -0.91 1.20
N GLY A 375 -22.80 -1.95 0.75
CA GLY A 375 -22.49 -2.12 -0.66
C GLY A 375 -23.76 -2.31 -1.49
N ASP A 376 -23.67 -2.01 -2.79
CA ASP A 376 -24.70 -2.36 -3.78
C ASP A 376 -24.23 -3.50 -4.71
N LYS A 377 -25.03 -3.87 -5.71
CA LYS A 377 -24.70 -4.93 -6.68
C LYS A 377 -23.42 -4.66 -7.49
N THR A 378 -22.94 -3.42 -7.50
CA THR A 378 -21.77 -2.91 -8.25
C THR A 378 -20.65 -2.36 -7.34
N GLN A 379 -20.93 -2.18 -6.04
CA GLN A 379 -20.00 -1.75 -5.00
C GLN A 379 -20.01 -2.76 -3.86
N SER A 380 -19.35 -3.88 -4.08
CA SER A 380 -19.68 -5.10 -3.35
C SER A 380 -19.12 -5.17 -1.92
N ALA A 381 -18.12 -4.35 -1.55
CA ALA A 381 -17.47 -4.36 -0.22
C ALA A 381 -18.09 -3.42 0.83
N GLY A 382 -19.10 -2.62 0.47
CA GLY A 382 -19.46 -1.44 1.27
C GLY A 382 -18.39 -0.34 1.21
N VAL A 383 -18.79 0.90 1.45
CA VAL A 383 -17.90 2.07 1.31
C VAL A 383 -17.94 2.91 2.58
N LEU A 384 -16.86 3.67 2.81
CA LEU A 384 -16.86 4.70 3.83
C LEU A 384 -17.99 5.69 3.51
N SER A 385 -18.82 5.97 4.50
CA SER A 385 -20.04 6.70 4.25
C SER A 385 -19.78 8.18 3.99
N ARG A 386 -20.38 8.69 2.92
CA ARG A 386 -20.42 10.13 2.61
C ARG A 386 -21.55 10.86 3.32
N THR A 387 -22.49 10.12 3.90
CA THR A 387 -23.73 10.68 4.46
C THR A 387 -23.94 10.35 5.93
N ARG A 388 -23.41 9.23 6.42
CA ARG A 388 -23.41 8.86 7.83
C ARG A 388 -22.21 9.49 8.54
N MET A 389 -22.52 10.05 9.69
CA MET A 389 -21.52 10.63 10.57
C MET A 389 -20.73 9.51 11.24
N SER A 390 -19.41 9.65 11.24
CA SER A 390 -18.51 8.90 12.10
C SER A 390 -18.83 9.18 13.57
N THR A 391 -18.33 8.36 14.49
CA THR A 391 -18.58 8.50 15.94
C THR A 391 -17.28 8.79 16.69
N PRO A 392 -17.29 9.43 17.87
CA PRO A 392 -16.07 9.59 18.66
C PRO A 392 -15.43 8.23 19.02
N GLY A 393 -14.16 8.06 18.70
CA GLY A 393 -13.36 6.84 18.94
C GLY A 393 -12.56 6.88 20.24
N LEU A 394 -13.01 7.62 21.25
CA LEU A 394 -12.20 7.99 22.42
C LEU A 394 -11.87 6.83 23.37
N ARG A 395 -12.60 5.71 23.20
CA ARG A 395 -12.53 4.50 24.03
C ARG A 395 -12.11 3.27 23.21
N HIS A 396 -11.77 3.46 21.94
CA HIS A 396 -11.48 2.36 21.02
C HIS A 396 -10.15 2.59 20.33
N ALA A 397 -9.14 1.78 20.67
CA ALA A 397 -7.87 1.76 19.94
C ALA A 397 -7.97 0.79 18.77
N TYR A 398 -7.77 1.29 17.55
CA TYR A 398 -7.99 0.52 16.34
C TYR A 398 -7.03 0.97 15.21
N PRO A 399 -6.57 0.04 14.34
CA PRO A 399 -5.70 0.33 13.21
C PRO A 399 -6.47 0.82 11.99
N ALA A 400 -5.78 1.21 10.93
CA ALA A 400 -6.38 1.63 9.68
C ALA A 400 -7.21 0.52 9.03
N PHE A 401 -8.23 0.92 8.27
CA PHE A 401 -8.95 0.05 7.36
C PHE A 401 -8.51 0.34 5.92
N PRO A 402 -7.73 -0.55 5.28
CA PRO A 402 -7.47 -0.45 3.85
C PRO A 402 -8.78 -0.63 3.08
N SER A 403 -9.36 0.48 2.60
CA SER A 403 -10.49 0.47 1.68
C SER A 403 -10.02 0.39 0.22
N ALA A 404 -10.94 0.16 -0.72
CA ALA A 404 -10.63 0.28 -2.15
C ALA A 404 -10.12 1.69 -2.52
N GLN A 405 -10.42 2.71 -1.71
CA GLN A 405 -9.87 4.06 -1.83
C GLN A 405 -8.42 4.09 -1.31
N ASP A 406 -8.07 3.30 -0.28
CA ASP A 406 -6.71 3.20 0.27
C ASP A 406 -5.76 2.31 -0.54
N THR A 407 -6.25 1.36 -1.33
CA THR A 407 -5.40 0.57 -2.25
C THR A 407 -4.65 1.48 -3.24
N ALA A 408 -5.33 2.51 -3.73
CA ALA A 408 -4.73 3.60 -4.50
C ALA A 408 -3.71 4.39 -3.69
N HIS A 409 -3.96 4.53 -2.39
CA HIS A 409 -3.16 5.30 -1.45
C HIS A 409 -1.78 4.70 -1.18
N THR A 410 -1.66 3.39 -0.96
CA THR A 410 -0.36 2.75 -0.73
C THR A 410 0.62 3.02 -1.88
N LEU A 411 0.15 2.86 -3.12
CA LEU A 411 0.95 3.19 -4.30
C LEU A 411 1.19 4.71 -4.39
N LEU A 412 0.19 5.55 -4.11
CA LEU A 412 0.34 7.00 -4.09
C LEU A 412 1.37 7.51 -3.08
N HIS A 413 1.27 7.11 -1.81
CA HIS A 413 2.25 7.46 -0.77
C HIS A 413 3.62 6.90 -1.09
N ALA A 414 3.69 5.70 -1.66
CA ALA A 414 4.94 5.15 -2.13
C ALA A 414 5.59 6.06 -3.19
N LEU A 415 4.82 6.58 -4.14
CA LEU A 415 5.26 7.49 -5.21
C LEU A 415 5.55 8.91 -4.68
N GLU A 416 4.70 9.49 -3.83
CA GLU A 416 4.88 10.82 -3.21
C GLU A 416 6.13 10.88 -2.33
N ASN A 417 6.42 9.81 -1.56
CA ASN A 417 7.64 9.75 -0.76
C ASN A 417 8.89 9.49 -1.59
N LEU A 418 8.76 8.74 -2.69
CA LEU A 418 9.85 8.65 -3.66
C LEU A 418 10.09 10.04 -4.20
N GLU A 419 9.06 10.74 -4.64
CA GLU A 419 9.16 12.11 -5.16
C GLU A 419 9.79 13.06 -4.18
N HIS A 420 9.34 13.16 -2.94
CA HIS A 420 9.94 14.10 -1.99
C HIS A 420 11.45 13.86 -1.78
N LYS A 421 11.90 12.60 -1.86
CA LYS A 421 13.33 12.23 -1.79
C LYS A 421 14.06 12.44 -3.11
N LEU A 422 13.34 12.42 -4.22
CA LEU A 422 13.86 12.44 -5.58
C LEU A 422 13.75 13.83 -6.23
N THR A 423 12.92 14.73 -5.73
CA THR A 423 12.63 16.05 -6.33
C THR A 423 13.83 16.99 -6.33
N GLY A 424 14.93 16.64 -5.64
CA GLY A 424 16.10 17.51 -5.55
C GLY A 424 15.74 18.91 -5.07
N GLU A 425 16.56 19.91 -5.38
CA GLU A 425 16.12 21.30 -5.25
C GLU A 425 15.15 21.66 -6.39
N PRO A 426 14.15 22.53 -6.16
CA PRO A 426 13.25 23.01 -7.21
C PRO A 426 14.04 23.52 -8.42
N GLY A 427 13.80 22.90 -9.58
CA GLY A 427 14.54 23.21 -10.81
C GLY A 427 15.90 22.54 -10.91
N GLY A 428 16.26 21.54 -10.09
CA GLY A 428 17.45 20.70 -10.29
C GLY A 428 17.18 19.52 -11.24
N VAL A 429 18.25 18.90 -11.75
CA VAL A 429 18.14 17.53 -12.25
C VAL A 429 17.93 16.61 -11.03
N PRO A 430 16.89 15.77 -11.01
CA PRO A 430 16.70 14.82 -9.92
C PRO A 430 17.92 13.90 -9.74
N PRO A 431 18.37 13.57 -8.52
CA PRO A 431 19.54 12.71 -8.31
C PRO A 431 19.45 11.34 -9.00
N TRP A 432 18.23 10.78 -9.14
CA TRP A 432 18.02 9.52 -9.88
C TRP A 432 18.17 9.65 -11.39
N ALA A 433 17.97 10.86 -11.93
CA ALA A 433 18.11 11.14 -13.34
C ALA A 433 19.59 11.31 -13.74
N GLU A 434 20.49 11.62 -12.81
CA GLU A 434 21.92 11.82 -13.10
C GLU A 434 22.59 10.58 -13.72
N ASP A 435 22.35 9.41 -13.12
CA ASP A 435 22.84 8.12 -13.64
C ASP A 435 22.22 7.83 -15.01
N THR A 436 20.93 8.10 -15.18
CA THR A 436 20.27 7.93 -16.48
C THR A 436 20.81 8.91 -17.53
N LEU A 437 21.14 10.13 -17.14
CA LEU A 437 21.75 11.12 -18.04
C LEU A 437 23.20 10.76 -18.40
N ALA A 438 23.91 10.09 -17.50
CA ALA A 438 25.19 9.46 -17.79
C ALA A 438 25.07 8.47 -18.95
N GLN A 439 24.08 7.57 -18.86
CA GLN A 439 23.84 6.55 -19.87
C GLN A 439 23.68 7.15 -21.27
N TYR A 440 22.96 8.28 -21.39
CA TYR A 440 22.67 8.92 -22.67
C TYR A 440 23.70 9.99 -23.08
N ASN A 441 24.85 10.08 -22.38
CA ASN A 441 25.89 11.11 -22.60
C ASN A 441 25.38 12.56 -22.53
N LEU A 442 24.37 12.81 -21.69
CA LEU A 442 23.75 14.13 -21.54
C LEU A 442 24.36 14.95 -20.40
N GLN A 443 25.35 14.40 -19.69
CA GLN A 443 26.08 15.06 -18.60
C GLN A 443 26.87 16.30 -19.05
N ALA A 444 27.23 16.38 -20.34
CA ALA A 444 27.97 17.51 -20.91
C ALA A 444 27.21 18.85 -20.87
N LEU A 445 25.92 18.85 -20.50
CA LEU A 445 25.13 20.06 -20.30
C LEU A 445 25.54 20.85 -19.05
N GLY A 446 26.38 20.27 -18.17
CA GLY A 446 27.09 20.99 -17.10
C GLY A 446 26.21 21.64 -16.01
N PRO A 447 26.82 22.41 -15.08
CA PRO A 447 26.13 23.15 -14.01
C PRO A 447 25.35 24.39 -14.49
N LEU A 448 25.08 24.51 -15.80
CA LEU A 448 24.22 25.56 -16.34
C LEU A 448 22.80 25.28 -15.87
N ALA A 449 22.38 26.03 -14.84
CA ALA A 449 21.07 26.07 -14.19
C ALA A 449 20.26 24.78 -14.37
N GLY A 450 20.15 23.98 -13.31
CA GLY A 450 19.38 22.74 -13.27
C GLY A 450 18.07 22.68 -14.10
N PRO A 451 17.29 23.78 -14.28
CA PRO A 451 16.08 23.73 -15.10
C PRO A 451 16.35 23.46 -16.57
N ILE A 452 17.48 23.93 -17.11
CA ILE A 452 17.87 23.74 -18.51
C ILE A 452 18.31 22.29 -18.75
N ALA A 453 19.08 21.73 -17.81
CA ALA A 453 19.50 20.32 -17.87
C ALA A 453 18.31 19.37 -17.69
N ALA A 454 17.38 19.66 -16.77
CA ALA A 454 16.13 18.91 -16.62
C ALA A 454 15.24 19.01 -17.87
N ALA A 455 15.06 20.20 -18.44
CA ALA A 455 14.29 20.40 -19.67
C ALA A 455 14.87 19.66 -20.89
N ALA A 456 16.19 19.54 -20.99
CA ALA A 456 16.86 18.78 -22.04
C ALA A 456 16.83 17.26 -21.80
N ALA A 457 16.83 16.83 -20.53
CA ALA A 457 16.81 15.44 -20.09
C ALA A 457 15.46 14.75 -20.28
N THR A 458 14.37 15.41 -19.84
CA THR A 458 13.05 14.80 -19.74
C THR A 458 12.52 14.26 -21.08
N PRO A 459 12.68 14.93 -22.24
CA PRO A 459 12.30 14.37 -23.54
C PRO A 459 12.95 13.01 -23.82
N LYS A 460 14.23 12.83 -23.45
CA LYS A 460 14.94 11.57 -23.65
C LYS A 460 14.47 10.51 -22.67
N LEU A 461 14.22 10.88 -21.41
CA LEU A 461 13.64 9.95 -20.42
C LEU A 461 12.26 9.43 -20.83
N ARG A 462 11.42 10.29 -21.45
CA ARG A 462 10.09 9.88 -21.99
C ARG A 462 10.20 8.83 -23.08
N GLU A 463 11.25 8.88 -23.90
CA GLU A 463 11.47 7.90 -24.98
C GLU A 463 12.14 6.62 -24.45
N SER A 464 13.07 6.79 -23.51
CA SER A 464 13.94 5.70 -23.06
C SER A 464 13.34 4.85 -21.95
N ILE A 465 12.83 5.48 -20.88
CA ILE A 465 12.31 4.78 -19.70
C ILE A 465 10.99 5.39 -19.22
N PRO A 466 9.95 5.47 -20.08
CA PRO A 466 8.70 6.17 -19.80
C PRO A 466 8.00 5.70 -18.52
N LEU A 467 8.02 4.39 -18.20
CA LEU A 467 7.44 3.86 -16.97
C LEU A 467 8.13 4.46 -15.73
N VAL A 468 9.46 4.41 -15.71
CA VAL A 468 10.25 4.92 -14.59
C VAL A 468 10.04 6.42 -14.43
N LEU A 469 10.07 7.18 -15.53
CA LEU A 469 9.79 8.62 -15.49
C LEU A 469 8.40 8.92 -14.95
N THR A 470 7.36 8.24 -15.46
CA THR A 470 5.98 8.47 -15.04
C THR A 470 5.76 8.10 -13.57
N LEU A 471 6.36 7.02 -13.08
CA LEU A 471 6.22 6.64 -11.66
C LEU A 471 7.05 7.54 -10.73
N LEU A 472 8.23 8.02 -11.15
CA LEU A 472 9.12 8.77 -10.26
C LEU A 472 9.00 10.31 -10.39
N SER A 473 8.12 10.82 -11.25
CA SER A 473 7.93 12.26 -11.47
C SER A 473 6.46 12.68 -11.35
N ALA A 474 6.12 13.33 -10.22
CA ALA A 474 4.82 13.97 -10.02
C ALA A 474 4.54 15.02 -11.09
N ASP A 475 5.56 15.81 -11.47
CA ASP A 475 5.44 16.82 -12.51
C ASP A 475 4.99 16.21 -13.84
N GLU A 476 5.63 15.11 -14.26
CA GLU A 476 5.22 14.40 -15.47
C GLU A 476 3.82 13.80 -15.33
N ARG A 477 3.45 13.20 -14.18
CA ARG A 477 2.08 12.70 -13.99
C ARG A 477 1.03 13.79 -14.03
N GLN A 478 1.29 14.93 -13.41
CA GLN A 478 0.41 16.11 -13.45
C GLN A 478 0.25 16.62 -14.87
N ARG A 479 1.34 16.69 -15.64
CA ARG A 479 1.31 17.06 -17.06
C ARG A 479 0.46 16.11 -17.89
N LEU A 480 0.69 14.80 -17.73
CA LEU A 480 -0.06 13.75 -18.44
C LEU A 480 -1.54 13.79 -18.07
N ALA A 481 -1.87 13.94 -16.79
CA ALA A 481 -3.25 14.05 -16.29
C ALA A 481 -3.94 15.33 -16.77
N ALA A 482 -3.21 16.44 -16.88
CA ALA A 482 -3.71 17.68 -17.45
C ALA A 482 -3.85 17.62 -18.99
N ASN A 483 -3.35 16.55 -19.63
CA ASN A 483 -3.28 16.38 -21.08
C ASN A 483 -2.61 17.58 -21.77
N VAL A 484 -1.47 18.03 -21.23
CA VAL A 484 -0.73 19.20 -21.72
C VAL A 484 0.54 18.75 -22.44
N ALA A 485 0.73 19.19 -23.68
CA ALA A 485 1.94 18.90 -24.45
C ALA A 485 3.20 19.44 -23.73
N PRO A 486 4.36 18.75 -23.79
CA PRO A 486 5.57 19.14 -23.07
C PRO A 486 6.01 20.59 -23.25
N GLU A 487 5.86 21.15 -24.45
CA GLU A 487 6.20 22.53 -24.81
C GLU A 487 5.32 23.60 -24.14
N HIS A 488 4.22 23.18 -23.52
CA HIS A 488 3.25 24.05 -22.85
C HIS A 488 3.20 23.82 -21.33
N TRP A 489 4.11 23.01 -20.79
CA TRP A 489 4.20 22.67 -19.37
C TRP A 489 5.45 23.30 -18.72
N PRO A 490 5.38 23.81 -17.47
CA PRO A 490 4.21 23.89 -16.60
C PRO A 490 3.21 24.96 -17.05
N LEU A 491 1.94 24.76 -16.72
CA LEU A 491 0.91 25.78 -16.95
C LEU A 491 1.11 26.96 -15.99
N GLN A 492 0.92 28.18 -16.49
CA GLN A 492 0.82 29.35 -15.63
C GLN A 492 -0.43 29.25 -14.73
N PRO A 493 -0.40 29.75 -13.48
CA PRO A 493 -1.56 29.71 -12.60
C PRO A 493 -2.80 30.33 -13.27
N GLY A 494 -3.91 29.58 -13.31
CA GLY A 494 -5.16 30.00 -13.95
C GLY A 494 -5.19 29.88 -15.49
N ALA A 495 -4.12 29.42 -16.13
CA ALA A 495 -4.10 29.19 -17.57
C ALA A 495 -4.96 27.97 -17.95
N THR A 496 -5.70 28.10 -19.05
CA THR A 496 -6.40 26.97 -19.67
C THR A 496 -5.40 26.16 -20.50
N PRO A 497 -5.37 24.82 -20.39
CA PRO A 497 -4.57 23.97 -21.26
C PRO A 497 -4.81 24.33 -22.74
N PRO A 498 -3.75 24.54 -23.55
CA PRO A 498 -3.93 24.76 -24.98
C PRO A 498 -4.62 23.55 -25.62
N LYS A 499 -5.54 23.83 -26.55
CA LYS A 499 -6.27 22.76 -27.25
C LYS A 499 -5.29 21.97 -28.11
N ARG A 500 -5.29 20.64 -27.96
CA ARG A 500 -4.41 19.76 -28.73
C ARG A 500 -4.86 19.68 -30.19
N THR A 501 -3.87 19.56 -31.07
CA THR A 501 -4.04 19.43 -32.52
C THR A 501 -4.17 17.98 -32.98
N ILE A 502 -3.86 17.03 -32.10
CA ILE A 502 -3.97 15.59 -32.34
C ILE A 502 -5.04 14.97 -31.44
N GLU A 503 -5.61 13.86 -31.88
CA GLU A 503 -6.71 13.17 -31.19
C GLU A 503 -6.23 12.38 -29.95
N ALA A 504 -5.08 11.70 -30.04
CA ALA A 504 -4.51 10.93 -28.94
C ALA A 504 -4.14 11.83 -27.75
N THR A 505 -4.45 11.42 -26.53
CA THR A 505 -4.08 12.12 -25.28
C THR A 505 -2.58 12.00 -24.98
N GLU A 506 -2.06 12.82 -24.05
CA GLU A 506 -0.64 12.77 -23.70
C GLU A 506 -0.31 11.46 -22.97
N LEU A 507 -1.28 10.91 -22.23
CA LEU A 507 -1.19 9.58 -21.66
C LEU A 507 -1.12 8.52 -22.77
N ASP A 508 -1.97 8.58 -23.80
CA ASP A 508 -1.93 7.63 -24.92
C ASP A 508 -0.56 7.65 -25.61
N LEU A 509 -0.04 8.84 -25.93
CA LEU A 509 1.30 8.98 -26.50
C LEU A 509 2.39 8.42 -25.58
N GLN A 510 2.24 8.57 -24.26
CA GLN A 510 3.20 8.04 -23.30
C GLN A 510 3.12 6.51 -23.20
N LEU A 511 1.93 5.92 -23.33
CA LEU A 511 1.74 4.47 -23.44
C LEU A 511 2.35 3.93 -24.73
N GLU A 512 2.17 4.62 -25.87
CA GLU A 512 2.83 4.27 -27.13
C GLU A 512 4.37 4.31 -27.00
N ARG A 513 4.91 5.32 -26.32
CA ARG A 513 6.35 5.39 -26.01
C ARG A 513 6.79 4.23 -25.13
N HIS A 514 5.96 3.81 -24.18
CA HIS A 514 6.26 2.68 -23.31
C HIS A 514 6.30 1.35 -24.07
N ALA A 515 5.29 1.05 -24.89
CA ALA A 515 5.29 -0.11 -25.77
C ALA A 515 6.52 -0.09 -26.71
N ALA A 516 6.81 1.06 -27.31
CA ALA A 516 7.97 1.25 -28.16
C ALA A 516 9.32 1.04 -27.44
N ALA A 517 9.41 1.37 -26.15
CA ALA A 517 10.59 1.21 -25.31
C ALA A 517 10.83 -0.24 -24.86
N LEU A 518 9.78 -1.07 -24.81
CA LEU A 518 9.86 -2.51 -24.54
C LEU A 518 10.33 -3.33 -25.75
N GLU A 519 10.14 -2.80 -26.97
CA GLU A 519 10.52 -3.49 -28.20
C GLU A 519 12.04 -3.52 -28.42
N PRO A 520 12.65 -4.71 -28.63
CA PRO A 520 14.08 -4.80 -28.94
C PRO A 520 14.44 -4.10 -30.24
N ARG A 521 15.51 -3.31 -30.21
CA ARG A 521 16.03 -2.60 -31.38
C ARG A 521 17.53 -2.81 -31.50
N LEU A 522 18.03 -2.76 -32.73
CA LEU A 522 19.47 -2.77 -32.96
C LEU A 522 20.07 -1.47 -32.41
N GLN A 523 20.81 -1.58 -31.33
CA GLN A 523 21.54 -0.49 -30.70
C GLN A 523 22.81 -0.17 -31.47
N ARG A 524 23.40 1.00 -31.20
CA ARG A 524 24.62 1.48 -31.86
C ARG A 524 25.85 0.60 -31.64
N ASP A 525 25.85 -0.19 -30.55
CA ASP A 525 26.90 -1.15 -30.22
C ASP A 525 26.70 -2.53 -30.87
N GLY A 526 25.69 -2.67 -31.74
CA GLY A 526 25.39 -3.89 -32.49
C GLY A 526 24.53 -4.91 -31.74
N ARG A 527 24.09 -4.61 -30.51
CA ARG A 527 23.19 -5.50 -29.74
C ARG A 527 21.73 -5.24 -30.10
N THR A 528 20.90 -6.29 -30.06
CA THR A 528 19.44 -6.15 -30.18
C THR A 528 18.84 -6.22 -28.79
N GLU A 529 18.46 -5.07 -28.23
CA GLU A 529 17.94 -4.96 -26.87
C GLU A 529 16.91 -3.82 -26.79
N SER A 530 15.96 -3.93 -25.86
CA SER A 530 14.98 -2.88 -25.58
C SER A 530 15.62 -1.68 -24.86
N ASN A 531 14.91 -0.56 -24.72
CA ASN A 531 15.44 0.57 -23.96
C ASN A 531 15.55 0.23 -22.45
N TYR A 532 14.62 -0.58 -21.93
CA TYR A 532 14.71 -1.06 -20.55
C TYR A 532 15.84 -2.07 -20.36
N ASP A 533 16.10 -2.94 -21.33
CA ASP A 533 17.24 -3.87 -21.29
C ASP A 533 18.56 -3.08 -21.23
N HIS A 534 18.67 -2.04 -22.06
CA HIS A 534 19.82 -1.16 -22.08
C HIS A 534 19.96 -0.41 -20.74
N PHE A 535 18.86 0.09 -20.16
CA PHE A 535 18.88 0.73 -18.83
C PHE A 535 19.35 -0.22 -17.73
N VAL A 536 18.82 -1.45 -17.68
CA VAL A 536 19.23 -2.45 -16.69
C VAL A 536 20.70 -2.85 -16.88
N ARG A 537 21.16 -2.98 -18.14
CA ARG A 537 22.57 -3.20 -18.46
C ARG A 537 23.44 -2.04 -17.99
N PHE A 538 23.03 -0.80 -18.21
CA PHE A 538 23.73 0.37 -17.71
C PHE A 538 23.85 0.36 -16.18
N LEU A 539 22.79 -0.01 -15.44
CA LEU A 539 22.85 -0.17 -13.98
C LEU A 539 23.86 -1.26 -13.57
N ALA A 540 23.93 -2.38 -14.30
CA ALA A 540 24.93 -3.41 -14.04
C ALA A 540 26.36 -2.95 -14.37
N ASP A 541 26.58 -2.37 -15.55
CA ASP A 541 27.88 -1.87 -16.02
C ASP A 541 28.41 -0.72 -15.14
N SER A 542 27.51 0.08 -14.56
CA SER A 542 27.86 1.12 -13.58
C SER A 542 28.14 0.57 -12.18
N GLY A 543 27.94 -0.73 -11.94
CA GLY A 543 28.17 -1.40 -10.66
C GLY A 543 27.03 -1.25 -9.66
N ARG A 544 25.83 -0.83 -10.08
CA ARG A 544 24.65 -0.67 -9.21
C ARG A 544 23.83 -1.96 -9.06
N LEU A 545 24.07 -2.97 -9.89
CA LEU A 545 23.42 -4.27 -9.86
C LEU A 545 24.45 -5.39 -9.97
N ASN A 546 24.21 -6.51 -9.30
CA ASN A 546 24.89 -7.77 -9.57
C ASN A 546 24.17 -8.57 -10.68
N ASP A 547 24.74 -9.70 -11.08
CA ASP A 547 24.18 -10.53 -12.16
C ASP A 547 22.77 -11.05 -11.87
N LYS A 548 22.49 -11.40 -10.61
CA LYS A 548 21.18 -11.90 -10.17
C LYS A 548 20.11 -10.80 -10.23
N GLY A 549 20.40 -9.63 -9.67
CA GLY A 549 19.51 -8.48 -9.73
C GLY A 549 19.28 -7.99 -11.16
N ARG A 550 20.32 -8.01 -12.00
CA ARG A 550 20.21 -7.76 -13.44
C ARG A 550 19.25 -8.76 -14.11
N ALA A 551 19.43 -10.06 -13.87
CA ALA A 551 18.60 -11.09 -14.47
C ALA A 551 17.12 -10.94 -14.06
N ALA A 552 16.85 -10.67 -12.78
CA ALA A 552 15.50 -10.45 -12.27
C ALA A 552 14.83 -9.23 -12.91
N LEU A 553 15.51 -8.07 -13.00
CA LEU A 553 14.96 -6.88 -13.64
C LEU A 553 14.72 -7.05 -15.15
N LEU A 554 15.63 -7.72 -15.86
CA LEU A 554 15.40 -8.06 -17.27
C LEU A 554 14.18 -8.97 -17.44
N ALA A 555 14.01 -9.95 -16.55
CA ALA A 555 12.85 -10.81 -16.55
C ALA A 555 11.55 -10.05 -16.24
N ALA A 556 11.57 -9.07 -15.34
CA ALA A 556 10.43 -8.21 -15.06
C ALA A 556 9.96 -7.46 -16.32
N PHE A 557 10.87 -6.78 -17.03
CA PHE A 557 10.52 -6.08 -18.28
C PHE A 557 10.15 -7.03 -19.42
N ALA A 558 10.66 -8.27 -19.42
CA ALA A 558 10.21 -9.30 -20.35
C ALA A 558 8.76 -9.74 -20.07
N ILE A 559 8.34 -9.81 -18.81
CA ILE A 559 6.93 -10.04 -18.43
C ILE A 559 6.06 -8.87 -18.88
N ASP A 560 6.54 -7.64 -18.70
CA ASP A 560 5.83 -6.45 -19.14
C ASP A 560 5.60 -6.45 -20.66
N ARG A 561 6.66 -6.68 -21.44
CA ARG A 561 6.58 -6.84 -22.89
C ARG A 561 5.63 -7.96 -23.30
N LYS A 562 5.65 -9.10 -22.61
CA LYS A 562 4.73 -10.21 -22.88
C LYS A 562 3.28 -9.80 -22.62
N ALA A 563 3.03 -9.03 -21.56
CA ALA A 563 1.70 -8.52 -21.25
C ALA A 563 1.21 -7.48 -22.27
N GLU A 564 2.11 -6.64 -22.80
CA GLU A 564 1.82 -5.67 -23.86
C GLU A 564 1.40 -6.35 -25.18
N GLN A 565 1.79 -7.60 -25.39
CA GLN A 565 1.46 -8.41 -26.58
C GLN A 565 0.17 -9.23 -26.43
N LEU A 566 -0.58 -9.06 -25.33
CA LEU A 566 -1.88 -9.71 -25.18
C LEU A 566 -2.85 -9.25 -26.28
N PRO A 567 -3.79 -10.11 -26.74
CA PRO A 567 -4.65 -9.84 -27.90
C PRO A 567 -5.79 -8.85 -27.57
N THR A 568 -5.44 -7.68 -27.06
CA THR A 568 -6.33 -6.58 -26.67
C THR A 568 -5.64 -5.25 -26.93
N GLU A 569 -6.37 -4.17 -27.21
CA GLU A 569 -5.82 -2.79 -27.23
C GLU A 569 -5.43 -2.27 -25.82
N ALA A 570 -5.42 -3.15 -24.81
CA ALA A 570 -5.16 -2.80 -23.42
C ALA A 570 -3.66 -2.99 -23.08
N PRO A 571 -3.10 -2.12 -22.23
CA PRO A 571 -1.67 -2.12 -21.96
C PRO A 571 -1.19 -3.34 -21.16
N GLY A 572 0.12 -3.59 -21.19
CA GLY A 572 0.84 -4.52 -20.33
C GLY A 572 0.95 -4.04 -18.88
N ALA A 573 1.82 -4.64 -18.08
CA ALA A 573 1.93 -4.35 -16.65
C ALA A 573 2.38 -2.91 -16.37
N GLY A 574 3.43 -2.45 -17.05
CA GLY A 574 3.96 -1.10 -16.96
C GLY A 574 2.99 -0.07 -17.51
N GLY A 575 2.41 -0.31 -18.69
CA GLY A 575 1.39 0.57 -19.25
C GLY A 575 0.14 0.67 -18.36
N PHE A 576 -0.31 -0.43 -17.75
CA PHE A 576 -1.37 -0.42 -16.74
C PHE A 576 -0.99 0.43 -15.53
N LEU A 577 0.22 0.28 -14.98
CA LEU A 577 0.69 1.08 -13.85
C LEU A 577 0.75 2.57 -14.21
N MET A 578 1.18 2.93 -15.42
CA MET A 578 1.19 4.32 -15.90
C MET A 578 -0.23 4.87 -16.02
N GLN A 579 -1.14 4.10 -16.63
CA GLN A 579 -2.54 4.48 -16.78
C GLN A 579 -3.19 4.67 -15.42
N PHE A 580 -3.00 3.72 -14.49
CA PHE A 580 -3.51 3.80 -13.12
C PHE A 580 -2.93 5.02 -12.39
N ALA A 581 -1.61 5.22 -12.44
CA ALA A 581 -0.94 6.34 -11.78
C ALA A 581 -1.40 7.71 -12.30
N VAL A 582 -1.69 7.84 -13.59
CA VAL A 582 -2.07 9.13 -14.20
C VAL A 582 -3.59 9.34 -14.19
N ALA A 583 -4.37 8.39 -14.70
CA ALA A 583 -5.80 8.58 -14.92
C ALA A 583 -6.62 8.48 -13.62
N ASP A 584 -6.23 7.57 -12.72
CA ASP A 584 -6.95 7.34 -11.47
C ASP A 584 -6.28 8.06 -10.30
N LEU A 585 -5.01 7.75 -10.07
CA LEU A 585 -4.33 8.15 -8.85
C LEU A 585 -4.07 9.66 -8.81
N GLN A 586 -3.51 10.24 -9.87
CA GLN A 586 -3.26 11.68 -9.93
C GLN A 586 -4.56 12.49 -9.87
N LYS A 587 -5.64 11.98 -10.47
CA LYS A 587 -6.96 12.60 -10.38
C LYS A 587 -7.47 12.63 -8.93
N LEU A 588 -7.42 11.50 -8.23
CA LEU A 588 -7.81 11.42 -6.81
C LEU A 588 -6.97 12.35 -5.93
N LEU A 589 -5.66 12.46 -6.18
CA LEU A 589 -4.79 13.40 -5.49
C LEU A 589 -5.18 14.85 -5.76
N ASN A 590 -5.42 15.21 -7.02
CA ASN A 590 -5.78 16.57 -7.39
C ASN A 590 -7.11 16.98 -6.78
N GLU A 591 -8.12 16.11 -6.87
CA GLU A 591 -9.45 16.33 -6.28
C GLU A 591 -9.37 16.39 -4.75
N GLY A 592 -8.65 15.46 -4.12
CA GLY A 592 -8.45 15.42 -2.67
C GLY A 592 -7.70 16.65 -2.15
N THR A 593 -6.62 17.05 -2.83
CA THR A 593 -5.82 18.24 -2.47
C THR A 593 -6.63 19.52 -2.64
N ALA A 594 -7.37 19.66 -3.74
CA ALA A 594 -8.27 20.79 -3.95
C ALA A 594 -9.35 20.85 -2.86
N LYS A 595 -9.87 19.69 -2.45
CA LYS A 595 -10.86 19.61 -1.37
C LYS A 595 -10.26 19.97 -0.02
N SER A 596 -9.08 19.47 0.33
CA SER A 596 -8.35 19.89 1.55
C SER A 596 -8.12 21.39 1.57
N ALA A 597 -7.62 21.97 0.46
CA ALA A 597 -7.39 23.40 0.35
C ALA A 597 -8.68 24.24 0.54
N ALA A 598 -9.81 23.77 0.00
CA ALA A 598 -11.10 24.42 0.23
C ALA A 598 -11.56 24.33 1.70
N LEU A 599 -11.31 23.19 2.36
CA LEU A 599 -11.61 23.02 3.79
C LEU A 599 -10.70 23.89 4.67
N ASP A 600 -9.44 24.08 4.29
CA ASP A 600 -8.49 24.92 5.03
C ASP A 600 -8.90 26.39 5.12
N GLN A 601 -9.67 26.86 4.13
CA GLN A 601 -10.23 28.21 4.14
C GLN A 601 -11.48 28.34 5.01
N ASN A 602 -12.00 27.24 5.55
CA ASN A 602 -13.21 27.22 6.37
C ASN A 602 -12.91 26.73 7.79
N ALA A 603 -12.79 27.65 8.75
CA ALA A 603 -12.57 27.29 10.16
C ALA A 603 -13.67 26.38 10.75
N GLY A 604 -14.90 26.43 10.22
CA GLY A 604 -16.00 25.54 10.62
C GLY A 604 -15.81 24.08 10.18
N SER A 605 -14.89 23.82 9.25
CA SER A 605 -14.61 22.45 8.76
C SER A 605 -13.89 21.56 9.78
N VAL A 606 -13.30 22.14 10.83
CA VAL A 606 -12.48 21.41 11.81
C VAL A 606 -13.22 20.22 12.41
N PHE A 607 -14.51 20.40 12.69
CA PHE A 607 -15.33 19.43 13.41
C PHE A 607 -16.36 18.72 12.52
N GLY A 608 -16.09 18.64 11.21
CA GLY A 608 -16.88 17.85 10.26
C GLY A 608 -16.86 16.36 10.65
N ALA A 609 -18.04 15.80 10.89
CA ALA A 609 -18.23 14.45 11.40
C ALA A 609 -18.45 13.40 10.29
N GLU A 610 -18.58 13.82 9.04
CA GLU A 610 -18.69 12.92 7.88
C GLU A 610 -17.47 12.00 7.78
N SER A 611 -17.69 10.71 7.47
CA SER A 611 -16.57 9.77 7.38
C SER A 611 -15.70 10.06 6.16
N ASP A 612 -16.32 10.36 5.02
CA ASP A 612 -15.66 10.87 3.81
C ASP A 612 -16.08 12.33 3.57
N ASN A 613 -15.13 13.26 3.67
CA ASN A 613 -15.32 14.70 3.41
C ASN A 613 -14.84 15.12 2.00
N GLY A 614 -14.48 14.16 1.16
CA GLY A 614 -13.89 14.35 -0.17
C GLY A 614 -12.40 14.70 -0.15
N ALA A 615 -11.81 14.98 1.01
CA ALA A 615 -10.36 15.12 1.15
C ALA A 615 -9.76 13.74 1.40
N PHE A 616 -9.12 13.19 0.37
CA PHE A 616 -8.64 11.81 0.33
C PHE A 616 -7.75 11.41 1.52
N SER A 617 -6.82 12.28 1.92
CA SER A 617 -5.91 12.05 3.06
C SER A 617 -6.54 12.33 4.43
N GLU A 618 -7.83 12.65 4.45
CA GLU A 618 -8.59 12.98 5.66
C GLU A 618 -9.76 12.03 5.89
N ILE A 619 -9.91 10.93 5.14
CA ILE A 619 -11.03 10.01 5.32
C ILE A 619 -10.92 9.27 6.67
N VAL A 620 -11.98 9.29 7.48
CA VAL A 620 -11.97 8.67 8.83
C VAL A 620 -11.73 7.17 8.71
N GLY A 621 -10.77 6.66 9.50
CA GLY A 621 -10.43 5.23 9.55
C GLY A 621 -9.64 4.71 8.35
N SER A 622 -9.34 5.55 7.36
CA SER A 622 -8.55 5.15 6.19
C SER A 622 -7.07 5.00 6.54
N HIS A 623 -6.34 4.20 5.79
CA HIS A 623 -4.88 4.08 5.93
C HIS A 623 -4.21 5.44 5.70
N SER A 624 -4.72 6.22 4.75
CA SER A 624 -4.24 7.57 4.46
C SER A 624 -4.24 8.53 5.62
N LEU A 625 -5.32 8.53 6.39
CA LEU A 625 -5.44 9.40 7.54
C LEU A 625 -4.60 8.86 8.70
N MET A 626 -4.63 7.55 8.92
CA MET A 626 -4.04 6.92 10.10
C MET A 626 -2.53 6.79 10.02
N SER A 627 -1.96 6.54 8.83
CA SER A 627 -0.53 6.36 8.62
C SER A 627 0.28 7.59 9.06
N LYS A 628 1.35 7.32 9.81
CA LYS A 628 2.32 8.29 10.35
C LYS A 628 3.75 7.98 9.90
N ASP A 629 3.93 7.25 8.80
CA ASP A 629 5.26 6.83 8.31
C ASP A 629 5.88 7.81 7.28
N THR A 630 5.16 8.86 6.87
CA THR A 630 5.69 9.86 5.94
C THR A 630 6.10 11.16 6.66
N LEU A 631 7.07 11.91 6.10
CA LEU A 631 7.48 13.22 6.66
C LEU A 631 6.32 14.24 6.69
N THR A 632 5.31 14.05 5.85
CA THR A 632 4.14 14.92 5.73
C THR A 632 2.93 14.42 6.55
N SER A 633 3.05 13.26 7.21
CA SER A 633 1.97 12.64 8.00
C SER A 633 1.77 13.24 9.40
N VAL A 634 1.98 14.55 9.55
CA VAL A 634 1.62 15.31 10.75
C VAL A 634 0.09 15.32 10.99
N PRO A 635 -0.37 15.43 12.26
CA PRO A 635 0.39 15.56 13.52
C PRO A 635 0.92 14.23 14.08
N PHE A 636 1.71 14.26 15.17
CA PHE A 636 2.20 13.09 15.92
C PHE A 636 3.16 12.11 15.21
N PHE A 637 3.79 12.53 14.11
CA PHE A 637 4.80 11.72 13.40
C PHE A 637 5.94 11.27 14.33
N ASP A 638 6.61 12.21 15.02
CA ASP A 638 7.74 11.88 15.88
C ASP A 638 7.34 11.01 17.07
N ASP A 639 6.16 11.23 17.63
CA ASP A 639 5.63 10.43 18.73
C ASP A 639 5.48 8.96 18.28
N ALA A 640 4.88 8.70 17.11
CA ALA A 640 4.77 7.36 16.54
C ALA A 640 6.15 6.72 16.31
N ARG A 641 7.08 7.48 15.72
CA ARG A 641 8.45 7.01 15.46
C ARG A 641 9.19 6.62 16.74
N VAL A 642 9.10 7.42 17.80
CA VAL A 642 9.73 7.14 19.09
C VAL A 642 9.14 5.86 19.70
N LEU A 643 7.82 5.74 19.72
CA LEU A 643 7.14 4.60 20.34
C LEU A 643 7.39 3.30 19.58
N ALA A 644 7.32 3.32 18.25
CA ALA A 644 7.65 2.17 17.40
C ALA A 644 9.11 1.73 17.59
N SER A 645 10.04 2.68 17.61
CA SER A 645 11.47 2.39 17.81
C SER A 645 11.75 1.74 19.17
N VAL A 646 11.13 2.25 20.24
CA VAL A 646 11.28 1.69 21.58
C VAL A 646 10.65 0.31 21.67
N ALA A 647 9.43 0.11 21.15
CA ALA A 647 8.74 -1.17 21.19
C ALA A 647 9.46 -2.25 20.38
N SER A 648 9.81 -1.97 19.12
CA SER A 648 10.51 -2.91 18.23
C SER A 648 11.87 -3.32 18.82
N SER A 649 12.68 -2.34 19.25
CA SER A 649 13.98 -2.64 19.87
C SER A 649 13.87 -3.41 21.18
N ALA A 650 12.84 -3.16 21.99
CA ALA A 650 12.59 -3.91 23.21
C ALA A 650 12.22 -5.36 22.92
N VAL A 651 11.25 -5.62 22.03
CA VAL A 651 10.83 -6.97 21.65
C VAL A 651 12.00 -7.76 21.05
N CYS A 652 12.77 -7.13 20.15
CA CYS A 652 13.98 -7.72 19.57
C CYS A 652 15.02 -8.08 20.65
N THR A 653 15.31 -7.16 21.57
CA THR A 653 16.30 -7.42 22.63
C THR A 653 15.83 -8.52 23.59
N ILE A 654 14.55 -8.52 23.97
CA ILE A 654 13.95 -9.57 24.80
C ILE A 654 14.08 -10.94 24.14
N LEU A 655 13.79 -11.04 22.83
CA LEU A 655 13.95 -12.28 22.07
C LEU A 655 15.40 -12.77 22.12
N LEU A 656 16.35 -11.88 21.83
CA LEU A 656 17.77 -12.23 21.79
C LEU A 656 18.33 -12.62 23.16
N GLU A 657 17.91 -11.95 24.24
CA GLU A 657 18.27 -12.32 25.61
C GLU A 657 17.66 -13.68 26.01
N GLN A 658 16.45 -13.97 25.55
CA GLN A 658 15.77 -15.22 25.84
C GLN A 658 16.40 -16.42 25.12
N VAL A 659 16.70 -16.30 23.82
CA VAL A 659 17.32 -17.39 23.07
C VAL A 659 18.78 -17.64 23.49
N ALA A 660 19.39 -16.67 24.18
CA ALA A 660 20.73 -16.79 24.75
C ALA A 660 20.80 -17.66 26.02
N VAL A 661 19.69 -17.88 26.72
CA VAL A 661 19.64 -18.75 27.92
C VAL A 661 19.20 -20.19 27.55
N PRO A 662 19.60 -21.22 28.32
CA PRO A 662 19.18 -22.61 28.04
C PRO A 662 17.66 -22.82 28.09
N LYS A 663 17.11 -23.63 27.18
CA LYS A 663 15.67 -23.97 27.08
C LYS A 663 15.04 -24.46 28.39
N THR A 664 15.82 -25.12 29.25
CA THR A 664 15.37 -25.63 30.56
C THR A 664 15.01 -24.52 31.55
N ASP A 665 15.45 -23.29 31.31
CA ASP A 665 15.50 -22.27 32.35
C ASP A 665 14.37 -21.25 32.27
N ARG A 666 13.68 -21.07 31.14
CA ARG A 666 12.50 -20.18 30.96
C ARG A 666 11.83 -20.39 29.60
N ARG A 667 10.51 -20.19 29.52
CA ARG A 667 9.78 -19.79 28.30
C ARG A 667 9.11 -18.46 28.55
N LEU A 668 9.15 -17.54 27.58
CA LEU A 668 8.47 -16.25 27.69
C LEU A 668 6.97 -16.40 27.43
N ALA A 669 6.16 -15.73 28.25
CA ALA A 669 4.77 -15.45 27.92
C ALA A 669 4.73 -14.29 26.92
N TRP A 670 4.97 -14.58 25.64
CA TRP A 670 5.05 -13.56 24.59
C TRP A 670 3.76 -12.74 24.45
N ASP A 671 2.61 -13.33 24.74
CA ASP A 671 1.35 -12.61 24.80
C ASP A 671 1.37 -11.55 25.91
N GLU A 672 1.85 -11.84 27.12
CA GLU A 672 2.00 -10.83 28.18
C GLU A 672 2.96 -9.69 27.79
N VAL A 673 4.07 -10.04 27.14
CA VAL A 673 5.04 -9.06 26.63
C VAL A 673 4.40 -8.15 25.59
N LEU A 674 3.78 -8.73 24.57
CA LEU A 674 3.18 -7.98 23.47
C LEU A 674 1.99 -7.14 23.93
N HIS A 675 1.20 -7.62 24.88
CA HIS A 675 0.12 -6.84 25.49
C HIS A 675 0.61 -5.65 26.34
N HIS A 676 1.90 -5.60 26.68
CA HIS A 676 2.47 -4.39 27.28
C HIS A 676 2.67 -3.26 26.26
N PHE A 677 2.93 -3.61 25.00
CA PHE A 677 3.16 -2.67 23.90
C PHE A 677 1.87 -2.39 23.11
N ILE A 678 1.10 -3.43 22.78
CA ILE A 678 -0.14 -3.37 22.01
C ILE A 678 -1.32 -3.34 22.99
N ARG A 679 -1.67 -2.14 23.41
CA ARG A 679 -2.72 -1.89 24.41
C ARG A 679 -3.39 -0.54 24.25
N PHE A 680 -4.54 -0.42 24.89
CA PHE A 680 -5.20 0.86 25.09
C PHE A 680 -4.35 1.73 26.06
N PRO A 681 -4.08 3.02 25.74
CA PRO A 681 -3.17 3.82 26.55
C PRO A 681 -3.65 4.06 27.99
N PRO A 682 -2.78 3.87 29.00
CA PRO A 682 -3.13 4.08 30.40
C PRO A 682 -3.35 5.56 30.75
N ALA A 683 -4.32 5.85 31.62
CA ALA A 683 -4.62 7.22 32.07
C ALA A 683 -3.49 7.85 32.90
N ASN A 684 -2.86 7.07 33.78
CA ASN A 684 -1.92 7.53 34.80
C ASN A 684 -0.44 7.50 34.35
N GLY A 685 -0.21 7.51 33.04
CA GLY A 685 1.13 7.39 32.47
C GLY A 685 1.55 5.94 32.24
N GLY A 686 2.65 5.79 31.52
CA GLY A 686 3.19 4.52 31.03
C GLY A 686 4.58 4.73 30.44
N TRP A 687 5.18 3.66 29.93
CA TRP A 687 6.48 3.73 29.28
C TRP A 687 6.43 4.70 28.08
N GLU A 688 5.27 4.80 27.43
CA GLU A 688 5.02 5.63 26.27
C GLU A 688 5.25 7.11 26.61
N ARG A 689 4.60 7.62 27.66
CA ARG A 689 4.77 9.03 28.08
C ARG A 689 6.19 9.31 28.57
N ARG A 690 6.81 8.35 29.27
CA ARG A 690 8.20 8.50 29.73
C ARG A 690 9.15 8.58 28.54
N ALA A 691 8.96 7.74 27.53
CA ALA A 691 9.77 7.74 26.32
C ALA A 691 9.66 9.08 25.58
N LEU A 692 8.45 9.58 25.38
CA LEU A 692 8.21 10.88 24.74
C LEU A 692 8.79 12.04 25.55
N ALA A 693 8.68 12.01 26.88
CA ALA A 693 9.26 13.03 27.76
C ALA A 693 10.80 13.05 27.73
N MET A 694 11.44 11.89 27.54
CA MET A 694 12.90 11.79 27.37
C MET A 694 13.34 12.25 25.97
N PHE A 695 12.53 11.98 24.95
CA PHE A 695 12.81 12.41 23.58
C PHE A 695 12.75 13.94 23.43
N ALA A 696 11.73 14.61 23.98
CA ALA A 696 11.47 16.02 23.70
C ALA A 696 12.67 16.98 23.91
N PRO A 697 13.47 16.89 24.99
CA PRO A 697 14.60 17.80 25.22
C PRO A 697 15.85 17.48 24.38
N ALA A 698 16.13 16.19 24.14
CA ALA A 698 17.38 15.73 23.54
C ALA A 698 17.25 15.37 22.06
N GLN A 699 16.01 15.25 21.55
CA GLN A 699 15.69 14.72 20.21
C GLN A 699 16.33 13.34 19.95
N GLN A 700 16.57 12.60 21.03
CA GLN A 700 17.20 11.28 21.01
C GLN A 700 16.20 10.25 21.52
N ILE A 701 15.95 9.22 20.72
CA ILE A 701 15.06 8.13 21.11
C ILE A 701 15.70 7.38 22.30
N PRO A 702 14.99 7.25 23.45
CA PRO A 702 15.53 6.55 24.61
C PRO A 702 15.62 5.05 24.34
N ARG A 703 16.59 4.38 24.95
CA ARG A 703 16.67 2.91 24.87
C ARG A 703 15.64 2.31 25.81
N PHE A 704 15.15 1.10 25.51
CA PHE A 704 14.17 0.44 26.39
C PHE A 704 14.68 0.27 27.83
N ARG A 705 15.98 0.05 28.03
CA ARG A 705 16.61 -0.06 29.35
C ARG A 705 16.61 1.24 30.16
N ASP A 706 16.46 2.38 29.50
CA ASP A 706 16.35 3.68 30.16
C ASP A 706 14.93 3.89 30.73
N LEU A 707 14.00 2.98 30.42
CA LEU A 707 12.61 2.98 30.86
C LEU A 707 12.40 1.88 31.94
N PRO A 708 12.27 2.26 33.23
CA PRO A 708 12.17 1.28 34.33
C PRO A 708 11.00 0.31 34.22
N GLU A 709 9.91 0.72 33.56
CA GLU A 709 8.74 -0.11 33.30
C GLU A 709 9.07 -1.27 32.33
N LEU A 710 9.86 -0.99 31.29
CA LEU A 710 10.27 -1.98 30.31
C LEU A 710 11.40 -2.87 30.84
N ALA A 711 12.37 -2.31 31.56
CA ALA A 711 13.39 -3.11 32.26
C ALA A 711 12.74 -4.14 33.21
N ARG A 712 11.74 -3.71 33.99
CA ARG A 712 10.93 -4.62 34.84
C ARG A 712 10.03 -5.57 34.06
N LEU A 713 9.61 -5.22 32.85
CA LEU A 713 8.89 -6.14 31.97
C LEU A 713 9.82 -7.29 31.58
N VAL A 714 11.04 -6.99 31.15
CA VAL A 714 12.05 -8.01 30.80
C VAL A 714 12.31 -8.93 31.99
N GLU A 715 12.63 -8.37 33.16
CA GLU A 715 12.89 -9.16 34.37
C GLU A 715 11.72 -10.07 34.79
N ARG A 716 10.48 -9.60 34.65
CA ARG A 716 9.28 -10.38 35.00
C ARG A 716 8.93 -11.42 33.95
N SER A 717 9.13 -11.10 32.67
CA SER A 717 8.78 -11.99 31.56
C SER A 717 9.72 -13.18 31.52
N LEU A 718 10.97 -13.01 31.98
CA LEU A 718 11.95 -14.08 32.20
C LEU A 718 11.62 -14.98 33.42
N ARG A 719 10.35 -15.20 33.73
CA ARG A 719 9.86 -16.21 34.67
C ARG A 719 9.26 -17.38 33.88
N PRO A 720 9.37 -18.63 34.36
CA PRO A 720 8.82 -19.77 33.64
C PRO A 720 7.30 -19.61 33.43
N ALA A 721 6.86 -19.53 32.16
CA ALA A 721 5.45 -19.66 31.81
C ALA A 721 5.05 -21.15 31.82
N PRO A 722 3.81 -21.49 32.22
CA PRO A 722 3.30 -22.84 32.05
C PRO A 722 3.32 -23.25 30.58
N GLU A 723 3.56 -24.54 30.32
CA GLU A 723 3.63 -25.09 28.97
C GLU A 723 2.31 -24.82 28.22
N GLN A 724 2.33 -23.89 27.27
CA GLN A 724 1.18 -23.63 26.42
C GLN A 724 0.97 -24.83 25.50
N GLN A 725 -0.23 -25.41 25.52
CA GLN A 725 -0.60 -26.46 24.59
C GLN A 725 -0.47 -25.92 23.17
N LYS A 726 0.34 -26.58 22.33
CA LYS A 726 0.39 -26.27 20.89
C LYS A 726 -1.02 -26.47 20.33
N PRO A 727 -1.68 -25.41 19.83
CA PRO A 727 -3.00 -25.57 19.23
C PRO A 727 -2.89 -26.48 18.01
N SER A 728 -3.97 -27.21 17.70
CA SER A 728 -4.01 -28.11 16.54
C SER A 728 -3.78 -27.40 15.18
N GLN A 729 -3.93 -26.08 15.15
CA GLN A 729 -3.67 -25.20 14.01
C GLN A 729 -3.04 -23.90 14.53
N SER A 730 -1.94 -23.43 13.92
CA SER A 730 -1.32 -22.15 14.29
C SER A 730 -2.23 -20.97 13.91
N LYS A 731 -2.11 -19.87 14.64
CA LYS A 731 -2.86 -18.63 14.39
C LYS A 731 -2.56 -18.08 13.01
N ARG A 732 -1.29 -18.12 12.57
CA ARG A 732 -0.91 -17.76 11.20
C ARG A 732 -1.75 -18.53 10.18
N ALA A 733 -1.79 -19.87 10.29
CA ALA A 733 -2.55 -20.70 9.37
C ALA A 733 -4.07 -20.41 9.41
N ASP A 734 -4.65 -20.12 10.59
CA ASP A 734 -6.06 -19.70 10.73
C ASP A 734 -6.33 -18.36 10.02
N LEU A 735 -5.47 -17.36 10.21
CA LEU A 735 -5.64 -16.03 9.62
C LEU A 735 -5.43 -16.02 8.11
N GLU A 736 -4.42 -16.74 7.62
CA GLU A 736 -4.20 -16.93 6.19
C GLU A 736 -5.38 -17.66 5.54
N GLU A 737 -5.90 -18.72 6.17
CA GLU A 737 -7.07 -19.46 5.66
C GLU A 737 -8.35 -18.60 5.66
N ARG A 738 -8.54 -17.73 6.66
CA ARG A 738 -9.63 -16.74 6.63
C ARG A 738 -9.50 -15.78 5.45
N TYR A 739 -8.29 -15.32 5.16
CA TYR A 739 -8.04 -14.40 4.05
C TYR A 739 -8.22 -15.08 2.69
N ARG A 740 -7.78 -16.34 2.53
CA ARG A 740 -8.05 -17.16 1.33
C ARG A 740 -9.54 -17.42 1.13
N ARG A 741 -10.29 -17.73 2.20
CA ARG A 741 -11.76 -17.86 2.11
C ARG A 741 -12.44 -16.56 1.71
N LEU A 742 -11.91 -15.42 2.14
CA LEU A 742 -12.37 -14.13 1.67
C LEU A 742 -12.11 -14.02 0.16
N GLU A 743 -10.88 -14.18 -0.31
CA GLU A 743 -10.53 -14.18 -1.74
C GLU A 743 -11.45 -15.09 -2.58
N GLY A 744 -11.68 -16.33 -2.13
CA GLY A 744 -12.59 -17.28 -2.75
C GLY A 744 -14.04 -16.79 -2.78
N ALA A 745 -14.55 -16.22 -1.68
CA ALA A 745 -15.86 -15.59 -1.65
C ALA A 745 -15.95 -14.39 -2.62
N LEU A 746 -14.91 -13.57 -2.71
CA LEU A 746 -14.83 -12.43 -3.63
C LEU A 746 -14.89 -12.87 -5.09
N SER A 747 -14.25 -13.99 -5.43
CA SER A 747 -14.23 -14.55 -6.78
C SER A 747 -15.62 -14.93 -7.33
N LYS A 748 -16.61 -15.10 -6.47
CA LYS A 748 -17.98 -15.50 -6.83
C LYS A 748 -18.84 -14.31 -7.28
N TYR A 749 -18.45 -13.10 -6.90
CA TYR A 749 -19.06 -11.87 -7.37
C TYR A 749 -18.49 -11.56 -8.75
N ARG A 750 -19.03 -12.23 -9.77
CA ARG A 750 -18.70 -12.00 -11.19
C ARG A 750 -18.77 -10.51 -11.52
N TYR A 751 -17.80 -10.04 -12.31
CA TYR A 751 -17.96 -8.84 -13.12
C TYR A 751 -19.13 -9.11 -14.09
N PRO A 752 -20.05 -8.14 -14.28
CA PRO A 752 -21.32 -8.35 -14.98
C PRO A 752 -21.18 -8.89 -16.40
#